data_AF-A0A0U1LZV7-F1
#
_entry.id   AF-A0A0U1LZV7-F1
#
_cell.length_a   1.000
_cell.length_b   1.000
_cell.length_c   1.000
_cell.angle_alpha   90.00
_cell.angle_beta   90.00
_cell.angle_gamma   90.00
#
_symmetry.space_group_name_H-M   'P 1'
#
loop_
_entity.id
_entity.type
_entity.pdbx_description
1 polymer ?
#
loop_
_entity_poly.entity_id
_entity_poly.type
_entity_poly.pdbx_seq_one_letter_code
_entity_poly.pdbx_strand_id
1 'polypeptide(L)'
;MKETFTTVPTVDFARLKDPATKSEELTRLRDAIFQYDFGTPGIERKTGQNQVWERLEGPNQYPDISGAENLIKQYIREITTLADDFVHLVAECLGLPPTTFDDFKGNMSRLKFVKYPPVAPNSQGVGPHKDSAGLFTFLSQDDTGGLQVLNKNGEWIDAPPVDGSLVVNIQQGFEAITGGICTATTHRVLAPTHKTRYSIPFFLGVRLDVTLDELKETAAHIVQCVPVSDDTQKRAVDVPSEFLSPLYSCFGEAHLRNRVLSHPDVGQRWYPELVRPLLVGAARAVNCFRTHQLIAAMVNSFALLKTLPALGACVLAYNFPAIPEDLTTPYQQRLAVTGPKTVSVGWNTYQKLNQSCVQYGTSADNLESKACSTISTTYNTSRTYSNAVNLTDLTPATTYYYKIVSGNSTVGHFLSPRTPGDTTPFNMDVVIDLGVYGPDGFTVDNKRDTIPSTDPELNHTTIHRLAQTVDDYEFVLHPGDFAYADDWALKIQNLLHGEKAYQAILEQFYGQLEPISSRKIYMAGAGNHEASCEEVPFTSGLCPEGQKNFTDMLYRFGKTMPYSFPSSSSNTTAQALAEKAQSLAQPPFWYSFEYGMVHVTMIDTETDFPSAPDTESGSAHLGAGPLGAPNQQLDFLEADLASVDRSVTPWLIVAGHRPWYTTGSSSCTDCQAAFEGLFYKYGVDVGVFGHQHNSQRFQPVYNNTADPKGLNDPDAPMYIVAGGAGNIEGPSKVGTKPNYTAFAYADEFSYATMKFLNESSLQIDFLKSSTGEVLDSSTLYKSHTESFVVQ
;
A
#
# COMPACT_ATOMS: atom_id res chain seq x y z
N MET A 1 -15.47 41.51 -40.32
CA MET A 1 -15.72 41.99 -38.95
C MET A 1 -14.37 42.18 -38.27
N LYS A 2 -14.02 43.43 -37.96
CA LYS A 2 -12.95 43.77 -37.02
C LYS A 2 -13.60 43.81 -35.63
N GLU A 3 -13.37 42.79 -34.82
CA GLU A 3 -13.50 42.79 -33.35
C GLU A 3 -12.38 41.86 -32.87
N THR A 4 -11.17 42.41 -32.67
CA THR A 4 -10.53 42.59 -31.36
C THR A 4 -10.45 41.29 -30.54
N PHE A 5 -9.20 40.90 -30.20
CA PHE A 5 -8.83 39.90 -29.18
C PHE A 5 -9.28 40.34 -27.76
N THR A 6 -10.52 40.81 -27.60
CA THR A 6 -11.05 41.47 -26.41
C THR A 6 -12.18 40.66 -25.85
N THR A 7 -11.80 39.61 -25.13
CA THR A 7 -12.09 39.36 -23.71
C THR A 7 -11.89 37.88 -23.49
N VAL A 8 -10.80 37.53 -22.82
CA VAL A 8 -10.64 36.18 -22.27
C VAL A 8 -11.72 36.04 -21.19
N PRO A 9 -12.53 34.97 -21.18
CA PRO A 9 -13.51 34.78 -20.12
C PRO A 9 -12.79 34.70 -18.77
N THR A 10 -13.19 35.54 -17.82
CA THR A 10 -12.68 35.47 -16.44
C THR A 10 -13.11 34.13 -15.85
N VAL A 11 -12.16 33.23 -15.60
CA VAL A 11 -12.44 31.94 -14.99
C VAL A 11 -12.65 32.15 -13.50
N ASP A 12 -13.84 31.82 -13.02
CA ASP A 12 -14.16 31.82 -11.60
C ASP A 12 -13.85 30.43 -11.01
N PHE A 13 -12.75 30.33 -10.27
CA PHE A 13 -12.31 29.08 -9.65
C PHE A 13 -13.30 28.55 -8.59
N ALA A 14 -14.18 29.38 -8.02
CA ALA A 14 -15.24 28.91 -7.14
C ALA A 14 -16.28 28.09 -7.92
N ARG A 15 -16.57 28.49 -9.16
CA ARG A 15 -17.50 27.78 -10.07
C ARG A 15 -16.95 26.45 -10.59
N LEU A 16 -15.63 26.22 -10.54
CA LEU A 16 -15.03 24.90 -10.82
C LEU A 16 -15.23 23.90 -9.68
N LYS A 17 -15.53 24.38 -8.47
CA LYS A 17 -15.84 23.55 -7.29
C LYS A 17 -17.32 23.19 -7.17
N ASP A 18 -18.19 23.90 -7.89
CA ASP A 18 -19.62 23.61 -7.99
C ASP A 18 -19.90 22.66 -9.17
N PRO A 19 -20.40 21.42 -8.93
CA PRO A 19 -20.72 20.45 -9.97
C PRO A 19 -21.67 20.99 -11.05
N ALA A 20 -22.57 21.91 -10.71
CA ALA A 20 -23.55 22.47 -11.63
C ALA A 20 -22.94 23.44 -12.65
N THR A 21 -21.84 24.11 -12.30
CA THR A 21 -21.17 25.10 -13.18
C THR A 21 -19.81 24.63 -13.71
N LYS A 22 -19.27 23.53 -13.18
CA LYS A 22 -17.94 23.01 -13.49
C LYS A 22 -17.72 22.74 -14.98
N SER A 23 -18.69 22.16 -15.67
CA SER A 23 -18.55 21.83 -17.11
C SER A 23 -18.46 23.08 -17.99
N GLU A 24 -19.25 24.11 -17.67
CA GLU A 24 -19.26 25.39 -18.40
C GLU A 24 -17.96 26.16 -18.16
N GLU A 25 -17.48 26.22 -16.91
CA GLU A 25 -16.23 26.91 -16.58
C GLU A 25 -14.97 26.15 -17.02
N LEU A 26 -14.99 24.81 -17.08
CA LEU A 26 -13.94 24.04 -17.73
C LEU A 26 -13.84 24.36 -19.23
N THR A 27 -14.97 24.63 -19.87
CA THR A 27 -15.00 25.03 -21.29
C THR A 27 -14.38 26.42 -21.46
N ARG A 28 -14.76 27.40 -20.61
CA ARG A 28 -14.15 28.74 -20.60
C ARG A 28 -12.66 28.73 -20.27
N LEU A 29 -12.22 27.88 -19.35
CA LEU A 29 -10.80 27.69 -19.01
C LEU A 29 -10.00 27.11 -20.19
N ARG A 30 -10.57 26.13 -20.90
CA ARG A 30 -9.97 25.58 -22.13
C ARG A 30 -9.86 26.63 -23.23
N ASP A 31 -10.87 27.50 -23.36
CA ASP A 31 -10.86 28.60 -24.32
C ASP A 31 -9.94 29.77 -23.90
N ALA A 32 -9.56 29.85 -22.62
CA ALA A 32 -8.69 30.91 -22.08
C ALA A 32 -7.18 30.64 -22.27
N ILE A 33 -6.76 29.37 -22.37
CA ILE A 33 -5.37 28.97 -22.61
C ILE A 33 -5.18 28.69 -24.11
N PHE A 34 -4.48 29.58 -24.81
CA PHE A 34 -4.15 29.39 -26.23
C PHE A 34 -2.80 28.68 -26.38
N GLN A 35 -2.81 27.47 -26.96
CA GLN A 35 -1.61 26.73 -27.38
C GLN A 35 -1.70 26.42 -28.88
N TYR A 36 -0.65 26.75 -29.63
CA TYR A 36 -0.44 26.27 -30.99
C TYR A 36 0.80 25.38 -31.02
N ASP A 37 0.64 24.15 -31.51
CA ASP A 37 1.71 23.15 -31.60
C ASP A 37 2.13 22.96 -33.06
N PHE A 38 3.44 22.96 -33.32
CA PHE A 38 4.05 22.67 -34.62
C PHE A 38 5.12 21.59 -34.47
N GLY A 39 5.19 20.66 -35.41
CA GLY A 39 6.28 19.68 -35.55
C GLY A 39 7.37 20.13 -36.52
N THR A 40 8.35 19.27 -36.79
CA THR A 40 9.37 19.49 -37.83
C THR A 40 8.71 19.72 -39.21
N PRO A 41 9.07 20.79 -39.95
CA PRO A 41 8.56 21.01 -41.30
C PRO A 41 8.92 19.90 -42.29
N GLY A 42 8.03 19.63 -43.24
CA GLY A 42 8.29 18.68 -44.34
C GLY A 42 8.10 17.20 -43.99
N ILE A 43 7.63 16.90 -42.78
CA ILE A 43 7.27 15.53 -42.41
C ILE A 43 5.96 15.15 -43.09
N GLU A 44 6.02 14.15 -43.96
CA GLU A 44 4.85 13.55 -44.60
C GLU A 44 4.31 12.39 -43.77
N ARG A 45 3.00 12.16 -43.85
CA ARG A 45 2.38 10.99 -43.22
C ARG A 45 2.77 9.74 -44.01
N LYS A 46 3.48 8.80 -43.40
CA LYS A 46 3.80 7.50 -44.03
C LYS A 46 2.52 6.73 -44.34
N THR A 47 2.35 6.25 -45.58
CA THR A 47 1.21 5.41 -46.01
C THR A 47 1.52 3.93 -45.85
N GLY A 48 0.59 3.13 -45.30
CA GLY A 48 0.77 1.68 -45.10
C GLY A 48 1.34 1.28 -43.73
N GLN A 49 1.18 2.13 -42.71
CA GLN A 49 1.73 1.92 -41.37
C GLN A 49 1.24 0.63 -40.72
N ASN A 50 2.19 -0.24 -40.34
CA ASN A 50 1.93 -1.46 -39.60
C ASN A 50 1.75 -1.19 -38.09
N GLN A 51 2.28 -0.07 -37.57
CA GLN A 51 2.19 0.31 -36.16
C GLN A 51 1.51 1.67 -35.96
N VAL A 52 0.61 1.76 -34.98
CA VAL A 52 -0.31 2.90 -34.83
C VAL A 52 0.40 4.20 -34.39
N TRP A 53 1.52 4.08 -33.66
CA TRP A 53 2.28 5.24 -33.16
C TRP A 53 3.05 6.01 -34.24
N GLU A 54 3.27 5.42 -35.41
CA GLU A 54 3.89 6.11 -36.56
C GLU A 54 3.01 7.29 -37.04
N ARG A 55 1.75 7.36 -36.61
CA ARG A 55 0.81 8.47 -36.89
C ARG A 55 1.08 9.73 -36.08
N LEU A 56 2.01 9.68 -35.11
CA LEU A 56 2.47 10.86 -34.39
C LEU A 56 3.18 11.83 -35.31
N GLU A 57 3.83 11.33 -36.37
CA GLU A 57 4.52 12.13 -37.37
C GLU A 57 3.59 12.48 -38.53
N GLY A 58 3.55 13.77 -38.90
CA GLY A 58 2.73 14.24 -40.01
C GLY A 58 2.92 15.72 -40.32
N PRO A 59 2.22 16.22 -41.36
CA PRO A 59 2.38 17.59 -41.82
C PRO A 59 1.81 18.60 -40.82
N ASN A 60 2.49 19.74 -40.69
CA ASN A 60 2.04 20.85 -39.88
C ASN A 60 0.76 21.51 -40.42
N GLN A 61 -0.07 21.99 -39.49
CA GLN A 61 -1.17 22.89 -39.78
C GLN A 61 -0.74 24.32 -39.45
N TYR A 62 -0.34 25.08 -40.47
CA TYR A 62 0.06 26.47 -40.27
C TYR A 62 -1.16 27.39 -40.19
N PRO A 63 -1.10 28.46 -39.37
CA PRO A 63 -2.17 29.45 -39.33
C PRO A 63 -2.25 30.21 -40.65
N ASP A 64 -3.47 30.55 -41.08
CA ASP A 64 -3.73 31.39 -42.25
C ASP A 64 -3.43 32.88 -41.94
N ILE A 65 -2.17 33.13 -41.62
CA ILE A 65 -1.61 34.46 -41.30
C ILE A 65 -0.40 34.67 -42.22
N SER A 66 -0.42 35.76 -42.97
CA SER A 66 0.65 36.10 -43.91
C SER A 66 2.03 36.07 -43.22
N GLY A 67 2.95 35.26 -43.76
CA GLY A 67 4.32 35.13 -43.27
C GLY A 67 4.52 34.19 -42.06
N ALA A 68 3.45 33.73 -41.40
CA ALA A 68 3.56 32.91 -40.19
C ALA A 68 4.22 31.55 -40.47
N GLU A 69 3.84 30.87 -41.56
CA GLU A 69 4.45 29.60 -41.95
C GLU A 69 5.98 29.73 -42.15
N ASN A 70 6.42 30.77 -42.86
CA ASN A 70 7.84 31.01 -43.10
C ASN A 70 8.60 31.30 -41.79
N LEU A 71 8.00 32.10 -40.90
CA LEU A 71 8.58 32.41 -39.59
C LEU A 71 8.72 31.15 -38.73
N ILE A 72 7.68 30.31 -38.66
CA ILE A 72 7.69 29.06 -37.89
C ILE A 72 8.76 28.10 -38.44
N LYS A 73 8.81 27.92 -39.77
CA LYS A 73 9.83 27.09 -40.42
C LYS A 73 11.24 27.61 -40.16
N GLN A 74 11.45 28.91 -40.22
CA GLN A 74 12.72 29.53 -39.90
C GLN A 74 13.11 29.30 -38.45
N TYR A 75 12.20 29.59 -37.50
CA TYR A 75 12.48 29.40 -36.07
C TYR A 75 12.86 27.95 -35.77
N ILE A 76 12.08 26.97 -36.25
CA ILE A 76 12.37 25.54 -36.06
C ILE A 76 13.74 25.18 -36.63
N ARG A 77 14.11 25.68 -37.82
CA ARG A 77 15.42 25.40 -38.41
C ARG A 77 16.56 25.95 -37.55
N GLU A 78 16.52 27.23 -37.20
CA GLU A 78 17.61 27.88 -36.45
C GLU A 78 17.76 27.27 -35.04
N ILE A 79 16.64 26.99 -34.35
CA ILE A 79 16.69 26.38 -33.01
C ILE A 79 17.13 24.91 -33.06
N THR A 80 16.85 24.19 -34.14
CA THR A 80 17.36 22.81 -34.32
C THR A 80 18.87 22.81 -34.47
N THR A 81 19.45 23.73 -35.24
CA THR A 81 20.90 23.88 -35.34
C THR A 81 21.54 24.15 -33.97
N LEU A 82 20.97 25.08 -33.20
CA LEU A 82 21.44 25.34 -31.83
C LEU A 82 21.33 24.10 -30.94
N ALA A 83 20.21 23.39 -31.01
CA ALA A 83 19.95 22.22 -30.19
C ALA A 83 20.93 21.08 -30.49
N ASP A 84 21.30 20.92 -31.76
CA ASP A 84 22.27 19.93 -32.22
C ASP A 84 23.67 20.22 -31.68
N ASP A 85 24.15 21.46 -31.86
CA ASP A 85 25.44 21.90 -31.31
C ASP A 85 25.47 21.75 -29.78
N PHE A 86 24.37 22.08 -29.10
CA PHE A 86 24.26 21.95 -27.65
C PHE A 86 24.37 20.49 -27.18
N VAL A 87 23.73 19.54 -27.86
CA VAL A 87 23.81 18.11 -27.53
C VAL A 87 25.23 17.58 -27.70
N HIS A 88 25.95 18.01 -28.73
CA HIS A 88 27.37 17.65 -28.93
C HIS A 88 28.25 18.18 -27.80
N LEU A 89 28.04 19.43 -27.38
CA LEU A 89 28.75 20.02 -26.24
C LEU A 89 28.45 19.29 -24.92
N VAL A 90 27.21 18.82 -24.72
CA VAL A 90 26.85 18.02 -23.54
C VAL A 90 27.57 16.67 -23.57
N ALA A 91 27.66 16.01 -24.73
CA ALA A 91 28.42 14.77 -24.85
C ALA A 91 29.90 14.97 -24.50
N GLU A 92 30.51 16.04 -24.98
CA GLU A 92 31.89 16.40 -24.61
C GLU A 92 32.04 16.68 -23.11
N CYS A 93 31.08 17.39 -22.48
CA CYS A 93 31.07 17.64 -21.04
C CYS A 93 31.01 16.33 -20.22
N LEU A 94 30.36 15.29 -20.75
CA LEU A 94 30.29 13.96 -20.15
C LEU A 94 31.52 13.11 -20.46
N GLY A 95 32.49 13.61 -21.21
CA GLY A 95 33.68 12.86 -21.63
C GLY A 95 33.39 11.82 -22.72
N LEU A 96 32.29 11.97 -23.45
CA LEU A 96 31.85 11.07 -24.52
C LEU A 96 32.20 11.67 -25.90
N PRO A 97 32.28 10.85 -26.96
CA PRO A 97 32.36 11.36 -28.33
C PRO A 97 31.22 12.35 -28.63
N PRO A 98 31.47 13.48 -29.33
CA PRO A 98 30.45 14.52 -29.55
C PRO A 98 29.16 13.99 -30.19
N THR A 99 29.26 13.02 -31.08
CA THR A 99 28.14 12.44 -31.83
C THR A 99 27.39 11.32 -31.08
N THR A 100 27.71 11.04 -29.81
CA THR A 100 27.15 9.90 -29.06
C THR A 100 25.63 9.88 -29.03
N PHE A 101 25.01 11.06 -28.99
CA PHE A 101 23.55 11.17 -28.87
C PHE A 101 22.82 11.36 -30.20
N ASP A 102 23.54 11.45 -31.32
CA ASP A 102 22.92 11.70 -32.63
C ASP A 102 21.96 10.58 -33.03
N ASP A 103 22.31 9.34 -32.70
CA ASP A 103 21.52 8.15 -33.03
C ASP A 103 20.18 8.10 -32.29
N PHE A 104 20.01 8.88 -31.21
CA PHE A 104 18.76 8.94 -30.44
C PHE A 104 17.83 10.05 -30.92
N LYS A 105 18.26 10.93 -31.81
CA LYS A 105 17.46 12.07 -32.26
C LYS A 105 16.30 11.62 -33.13
N GLY A 106 15.11 12.15 -32.83
CA GLY A 106 13.90 11.85 -33.59
C GLY A 106 13.70 12.74 -34.81
N ASN A 107 12.92 12.23 -35.77
CA ASN A 107 12.58 12.98 -36.98
C ASN A 107 11.65 14.18 -36.68
N MET A 108 10.90 14.11 -35.58
CA MET A 108 9.94 15.14 -35.20
C MET A 108 10.26 15.77 -33.85
N SER A 109 10.77 17.00 -33.90
CA SER A 109 10.82 17.93 -32.76
C SER A 109 9.56 18.78 -32.73
N ARG A 110 9.27 19.42 -31.59
CA ARG A 110 8.04 20.20 -31.40
C ARG A 110 8.32 21.62 -30.98
N LEU A 111 7.60 22.55 -31.56
CA LEU A 111 7.55 23.95 -31.16
C LEU A 111 6.14 24.26 -30.65
N LYS A 112 6.04 24.99 -29.54
CA LYS A 112 4.76 25.51 -29.08
C LYS A 112 4.78 27.02 -28.98
N PHE A 113 3.65 27.65 -29.26
CA PHE A 113 3.37 29.02 -28.86
C PHE A 113 2.33 28.99 -27.74
N VAL A 114 2.71 29.47 -26.56
CA VAL A 114 1.89 29.42 -25.36
C VAL A 114 1.58 30.82 -24.86
N LYS A 115 0.30 31.08 -24.59
CA LYS A 115 -0.19 32.33 -24.01
C LYS A 115 -0.83 32.05 -22.65
N TYR A 116 -0.35 32.75 -21.62
CA TYR A 116 -0.92 32.73 -20.28
C TYR A 116 -1.55 34.10 -19.98
N PRO A 117 -2.89 34.21 -19.93
CA PRO A 117 -3.55 35.48 -19.59
C PRO A 117 -3.36 35.83 -18.10
N PRO A 118 -3.49 37.11 -17.70
CA PRO A 118 -3.53 37.50 -16.30
C PRO A 118 -4.70 36.84 -15.57
N VAL A 119 -4.45 36.31 -14.37
CA VAL A 119 -5.45 35.67 -13.51
C VAL A 119 -5.33 36.18 -12.07
N ALA A 120 -6.28 35.79 -11.21
CA ALA A 120 -6.24 36.18 -9.80
C ALA A 120 -4.96 35.67 -9.10
N PRO A 121 -4.46 36.38 -8.08
CA PRO A 121 -3.36 35.89 -7.25
C PRO A 121 -3.67 34.49 -6.68
N ASN A 122 -2.65 33.64 -6.59
CA ASN A 122 -2.73 32.23 -6.17
C ASN A 122 -3.47 31.28 -7.15
N SER A 123 -3.81 31.73 -8.36
CA SER A 123 -4.24 30.84 -9.44
C SER A 123 -3.07 29.99 -9.98
N GLN A 124 -3.35 28.73 -10.31
CA GLN A 124 -2.36 27.81 -10.86
C GLN A 124 -2.11 28.09 -12.34
N GLY A 125 -0.84 28.18 -12.74
CA GLY A 125 -0.43 28.19 -14.15
C GLY A 125 -0.24 26.74 -14.63
N VAL A 126 1.01 26.33 -14.82
CA VAL A 126 1.35 24.91 -15.03
C VAL A 126 1.91 24.34 -13.73
N GLY A 127 1.34 23.23 -13.24
CA GLY A 127 1.82 22.58 -12.02
C GLY A 127 3.25 22.02 -12.14
N PRO A 128 3.83 21.55 -11.02
CA PRO A 128 5.11 20.82 -11.03
C PRO A 128 5.08 19.64 -12.00
N HIS A 129 6.04 19.58 -12.94
CA HIS A 129 6.19 18.49 -13.89
C HIS A 129 7.63 18.40 -14.43
N LYS A 130 7.92 17.32 -15.17
CA LYS A 130 9.10 17.15 -16.03
C LYS A 130 8.65 17.08 -17.49
N ASP A 131 9.48 17.58 -18.41
CA ASP A 131 9.22 17.47 -19.84
C ASP A 131 9.42 16.03 -20.31
N SER A 132 8.37 15.47 -20.91
CA SER A 132 8.13 14.03 -20.86
C SER A 132 8.59 13.24 -22.09
N ALA A 133 9.18 13.84 -23.13
CA ALA A 133 9.31 13.15 -24.43
C ALA A 133 10.38 13.74 -25.38
N GLY A 134 11.59 14.03 -24.90
CA GLY A 134 12.65 14.61 -25.71
C GLY A 134 14.02 14.56 -25.05
N LEU A 135 15.01 15.17 -25.70
CA LEU A 135 16.38 15.31 -25.19
C LEU A 135 16.50 16.58 -24.33
N PHE A 136 16.19 17.74 -24.92
CA PHE A 136 16.29 19.05 -24.27
C PHE A 136 15.14 19.97 -24.67
N THR A 137 14.71 20.83 -23.75
CA THR A 137 13.77 21.91 -24.04
C THR A 137 14.53 23.22 -24.11
N PHE A 138 14.31 24.00 -25.17
CA PHE A 138 14.83 25.36 -25.34
C PHE A 138 13.67 26.33 -25.29
N LEU A 139 13.58 27.09 -24.22
CA LEU A 139 12.45 27.96 -23.93
C LEU A 139 12.84 29.43 -24.10
N SER A 140 12.18 30.10 -25.06
CA SER A 140 12.14 31.56 -25.12
C SER A 140 11.01 32.08 -24.23
N GLN A 141 11.34 33.02 -23.36
CA GLN A 141 10.41 33.69 -22.44
C GLN A 141 10.26 35.16 -22.81
N ASP A 142 9.10 35.74 -22.52
CA ASP A 142 8.94 37.18 -22.46
C ASP A 142 9.46 37.76 -21.13
N ASP A 143 9.24 39.05 -20.89
CA ASP A 143 9.66 39.79 -19.70
C ASP A 143 8.73 39.60 -18.48
N THR A 144 7.69 38.76 -18.56
CA THR A 144 6.69 38.63 -17.49
C THR A 144 7.17 37.75 -16.32
N GLY A 145 8.06 36.79 -16.57
CA GLY A 145 8.57 35.86 -15.56
C GLY A 145 7.58 34.77 -15.12
N GLY A 146 7.75 34.21 -13.92
CA GLY A 146 6.85 33.21 -13.33
C GLY A 146 7.24 31.74 -13.53
N LEU A 147 8.31 31.45 -14.29
CA LEU A 147 8.88 30.09 -14.35
C LEU A 147 9.68 29.80 -13.07
N GLN A 148 9.46 28.62 -12.47
CA GLN A 148 10.22 28.13 -11.33
C GLN A 148 10.77 26.73 -11.59
N VAL A 149 11.98 26.47 -11.10
CA VAL A 149 12.66 25.18 -11.17
C VAL A 149 12.96 24.66 -9.76
N LEU A 150 12.92 23.35 -9.58
CA LEU A 150 13.21 22.71 -8.30
C LEU A 150 14.70 22.43 -8.18
N ASN A 151 15.38 23.05 -7.21
CA ASN A 151 16.80 22.83 -6.97
C ASN A 151 17.07 21.49 -6.25
N LYS A 152 18.35 21.16 -6.03
CA LYS A 152 18.76 19.92 -5.33
C LYS A 152 18.32 19.87 -3.85
N ASN A 153 18.13 21.02 -3.21
CA ASN A 153 17.68 21.12 -1.82
C ASN A 153 16.15 20.95 -1.67
N GLY A 154 15.42 20.72 -2.77
CA GLY A 154 13.96 20.62 -2.76
C GLY A 154 13.26 21.98 -2.72
N GLU A 155 13.96 23.07 -3.02
CA GLU A 155 13.43 24.44 -3.00
C GLU A 155 13.06 24.90 -4.42
N TRP A 156 11.92 25.59 -4.53
CA TRP A 156 11.52 26.24 -5.78
C TRP A 156 12.27 27.56 -5.93
N ILE A 157 13.03 27.69 -7.02
CA ILE A 157 13.73 28.93 -7.38
C ILE A 157 13.15 29.52 -8.65
N ASP A 158 13.10 30.85 -8.72
CA ASP A 158 12.67 31.55 -9.93
C ASP A 158 13.72 31.40 -11.04
N ALA A 159 13.25 31.23 -12.28
CA ALA A 159 14.04 31.32 -13.50
C ALA A 159 13.71 32.67 -14.19
N PRO A 160 14.28 33.79 -13.73
CA PRO A 160 13.93 35.11 -14.23
C PRO A 160 14.25 35.22 -15.73
N PRO A 161 13.42 35.93 -16.53
CA PRO A 161 13.73 36.18 -17.91
C PRO A 161 15.01 36.98 -18.05
N VAL A 162 15.93 36.51 -18.89
CA VAL A 162 17.14 37.23 -19.27
C VAL A 162 17.04 37.53 -20.76
N ASP A 163 17.10 38.82 -21.12
CA ASP A 163 16.99 39.26 -22.51
C ASP A 163 18.11 38.65 -23.38
N GLY A 164 17.76 38.25 -24.60
CA GLY A 164 18.68 37.58 -25.52
C GLY A 164 19.10 36.15 -25.10
N SER A 165 18.41 35.52 -24.15
CA SER A 165 18.73 34.16 -23.68
C SER A 165 17.60 33.15 -23.91
N LEU A 166 17.94 31.87 -23.76
CA LEU A 166 17.01 30.75 -23.71
C LEU A 166 17.20 30.00 -22.39
N VAL A 167 16.10 29.54 -21.80
CA VAL A 167 16.14 28.58 -20.70
C VAL A 167 16.25 27.18 -21.28
N VAL A 168 17.22 26.39 -20.79
CA VAL A 168 17.43 25.02 -21.26
C VAL A 168 17.11 24.03 -20.13
N ASN A 169 16.14 23.15 -20.38
CA ASN A 169 15.78 22.07 -19.45
C ASN A 169 16.22 20.72 -19.99
N ILE A 170 16.68 19.84 -19.09
CA ILE A 170 16.87 18.42 -19.39
C ILE A 170 15.50 17.74 -19.37
N GLN A 171 15.19 16.99 -20.42
CA GLN A 171 13.94 16.23 -20.51
C GLN A 171 14.14 14.77 -20.06
N GLN A 172 13.03 14.09 -19.75
CA GLN A 172 13.03 12.70 -19.26
C GLN A 172 13.63 11.68 -20.25
N GLY A 173 13.68 11.99 -21.55
CA GLY A 173 14.30 11.11 -22.55
C GLY A 173 15.82 11.09 -22.45
N PHE A 174 16.43 12.25 -22.20
CA PHE A 174 17.87 12.33 -21.97
C PHE A 174 18.27 11.74 -20.62
N GLU A 175 17.45 11.92 -19.59
CA GLU A 175 17.60 11.24 -18.29
C GLU A 175 17.60 9.72 -18.47
N ALA A 176 16.69 9.17 -19.29
CA ALA A 176 16.63 7.74 -19.58
C ALA A 176 17.87 7.25 -20.36
N ILE A 177 18.26 7.95 -21.43
CA ILE A 177 19.43 7.58 -22.26
C ILE A 177 20.72 7.58 -21.44
N THR A 178 20.87 8.53 -20.51
CA THR A 178 22.07 8.66 -19.68
C THR A 178 22.04 7.83 -18.40
N GLY A 179 21.01 7.00 -18.19
CA GLY A 179 20.89 6.17 -16.98
C GLY A 179 20.74 6.99 -15.68
N GLY A 180 20.15 8.19 -15.77
CA GLY A 180 19.90 9.07 -14.61
C GLY A 180 21.05 10.02 -14.26
N ILE A 181 22.18 9.98 -14.96
CA ILE A 181 23.30 10.90 -14.74
C ILE A 181 22.88 12.35 -15.00
N CYS A 182 22.14 12.57 -16.08
CA CYS A 182 21.57 13.88 -16.41
C CYS A 182 20.10 13.91 -15.99
N THR A 183 19.83 14.33 -14.76
CA THR A 183 18.47 14.34 -14.20
C THR A 183 17.56 15.34 -14.91
N ALA A 184 16.34 14.91 -15.24
CA ALA A 184 15.35 15.75 -15.87
C ALA A 184 14.87 16.88 -14.94
N THR A 185 14.67 18.07 -15.52
CA THR A 185 14.41 19.29 -14.76
C THR A 185 12.94 19.36 -14.32
N THR A 186 12.70 19.18 -13.02
CA THR A 186 11.37 19.43 -12.42
C THR A 186 11.11 20.94 -12.35
N HIS A 187 10.01 21.39 -12.97
CA HIS A 187 9.69 22.81 -13.11
C HIS A 187 8.18 23.09 -13.05
N ARG A 188 7.79 24.34 -12.79
CA ARG A 188 6.39 24.81 -12.74
C ARG A 188 6.28 26.25 -13.26
N VAL A 189 5.08 26.67 -13.64
CA VAL A 189 4.79 28.05 -14.06
C VAL A 189 3.73 28.63 -13.14
N LEU A 190 4.08 29.72 -12.45
CA LEU A 190 3.11 30.54 -11.73
C LEU A 190 2.28 31.35 -12.73
N ALA A 191 0.97 31.41 -12.50
CA ALA A 191 0.11 32.16 -13.40
C ALA A 191 0.37 33.67 -13.24
N PRO A 192 0.46 34.43 -14.34
CA PRO A 192 0.73 35.86 -14.23
C PRO A 192 -0.50 36.58 -13.67
N THR A 193 -0.28 37.62 -12.86
CA THR A 193 -1.37 38.37 -12.20
C THR A 193 -1.67 39.72 -12.83
N HIS A 194 -0.77 40.24 -13.67
CA HIS A 194 -0.84 41.63 -14.14
C HIS A 194 -0.69 41.78 -15.67
N LYS A 195 0.09 40.91 -16.32
CA LYS A 195 0.41 40.98 -17.75
C LYS A 195 0.32 39.60 -18.38
N THR A 196 -0.14 39.53 -19.62
CA THR A 196 -0.13 38.26 -20.36
C THR A 196 1.31 37.79 -20.54
N ARG A 197 1.62 36.56 -20.15
CA ARG A 197 2.91 35.91 -20.39
C ARG A 197 2.88 35.12 -21.70
N TYR A 198 3.90 35.28 -22.52
CA TYR A 198 4.14 34.47 -23.71
C TYR A 198 5.36 33.57 -23.53
N SER A 199 5.29 32.37 -24.09
CA SER A 199 6.37 31.40 -24.03
C SER A 199 6.44 30.58 -25.32
N ILE A 200 7.65 30.36 -25.80
CA ILE A 200 7.92 29.62 -27.03
C ILE A 200 8.92 28.48 -26.71
N PRO A 201 8.45 27.35 -26.16
CA PRO A 201 9.30 26.19 -25.95
C PRO A 201 9.46 25.36 -27.23
N PHE A 202 10.71 25.02 -27.52
CA PHE A 202 11.11 24.03 -28.50
C PHE A 202 11.60 22.77 -27.79
N PHE A 203 11.04 21.61 -28.13
CA PHE A 203 11.33 20.31 -27.56
C PHE A 203 12.07 19.48 -28.59
N LEU A 204 13.36 19.24 -28.37
CA LEU A 204 14.18 18.37 -29.22
C LEU A 204 13.74 16.92 -29.03
N GLY A 205 13.26 16.27 -30.09
CA GLY A 205 12.65 14.95 -30.03
C GLY A 205 13.65 13.79 -29.96
N VAL A 206 13.23 12.68 -29.33
CA VAL A 206 13.89 11.36 -29.40
C VAL A 206 13.24 10.53 -30.51
N ARG A 207 13.98 9.66 -31.19
CA ARG A 207 13.42 8.78 -32.24
C ARG A 207 12.35 7.87 -31.66
N LEU A 208 11.25 7.71 -32.38
CA LEU A 208 10.07 7.01 -31.87
C LEU A 208 10.27 5.49 -31.75
N ASP A 209 11.23 4.93 -32.45
CA ASP A 209 11.53 3.50 -32.44
C ASP A 209 12.58 3.09 -31.39
N VAL A 210 13.09 4.02 -30.55
CA VAL A 210 13.96 3.65 -29.43
C VAL A 210 13.27 2.58 -28.58
N THR A 211 13.91 1.43 -28.44
CA THR A 211 13.41 0.35 -27.59
C THR A 211 13.97 0.45 -26.18
N LEU A 212 13.30 -0.20 -25.24
CA LEU A 212 13.78 -0.27 -23.85
C LEU A 212 15.15 -0.97 -23.76
N ASP A 213 15.43 -1.95 -24.61
CA ASP A 213 16.69 -2.68 -24.59
C ASP A 213 17.85 -1.83 -25.12
N GLU A 214 17.63 -1.04 -26.17
CA GLU A 214 18.61 -0.04 -26.64
C GLU A 214 18.93 1.01 -25.57
N LEU A 215 17.93 1.46 -24.80
CA LEU A 215 18.14 2.37 -23.67
C LEU A 215 19.00 1.75 -22.57
N LYS A 216 18.76 0.47 -22.22
CA LYS A 216 19.54 -0.24 -21.19
C LYS A 216 21.01 -0.40 -21.59
N GLU A 217 21.26 -0.82 -22.81
CA GLU A 217 22.62 -1.00 -23.33
C GLU A 217 23.39 0.33 -23.32
N THR A 218 22.73 1.41 -23.73
CA THR A 218 23.33 2.74 -23.79
C THR A 218 23.55 3.34 -22.41
N ALA A 219 22.57 3.24 -21.51
CA ALA A 219 22.70 3.69 -20.13
C ALA A 219 23.85 2.97 -19.42
N ALA A 220 23.98 1.65 -19.61
CA ALA A 220 25.08 0.88 -19.04
C ALA A 220 26.45 1.33 -19.57
N HIS A 221 26.57 1.58 -20.88
CA HIS A 221 27.81 2.07 -21.49
C HIS A 221 28.17 3.48 -20.99
N ILE A 222 27.20 4.40 -20.95
CA ILE A 222 27.41 5.78 -20.49
C ILE A 222 27.78 5.83 -19.00
N VAL A 223 27.09 5.07 -18.15
CA VAL A 223 27.40 4.98 -16.70
C VAL A 223 28.79 4.42 -16.44
N GLN A 224 29.30 3.53 -17.29
CA GLN A 224 30.67 3.02 -17.19
C GLN A 224 31.73 4.05 -17.61
N CYS A 225 31.41 4.94 -18.56
CA CYS A 225 32.35 5.91 -19.10
C CYS A 225 32.41 7.23 -18.30
N VAL A 226 31.35 7.57 -17.57
CA VAL A 226 31.27 8.81 -16.78
C VAL A 226 31.65 8.53 -15.32
N PRO A 227 32.69 9.17 -14.75
CA PRO A 227 33.04 9.01 -13.34
C PRO A 227 31.87 9.40 -12.43
N VAL A 228 31.42 8.49 -11.57
CA VAL A 228 30.32 8.73 -10.64
C VAL A 228 30.76 9.80 -9.63
N SER A 229 30.11 10.95 -9.60
CA SER A 229 30.28 11.91 -8.51
C SER A 229 29.54 11.41 -7.25
N ASP A 230 30.17 11.55 -6.09
CA ASP A 230 29.70 11.16 -4.73
C ASP A 230 28.35 11.77 -4.25
N ASP A 231 27.55 12.35 -5.14
CA ASP A 231 26.35 13.11 -4.80
C ASP A 231 25.12 12.18 -4.74
N THR A 232 25.05 11.34 -3.70
CA THR A 232 23.98 10.35 -3.46
C THR A 232 22.69 10.93 -2.86
N GLN A 233 22.49 12.25 -2.87
CA GLN A 233 21.26 12.85 -2.34
C GLN A 233 20.08 12.66 -3.29
N LYS A 234 19.23 11.66 -2.98
CA LYS A 234 17.89 11.48 -3.56
C LYS A 234 17.04 12.74 -3.33
N ARG A 235 16.46 13.32 -4.38
CA ARG A 235 15.56 14.49 -4.27
C ARG A 235 14.16 14.03 -3.84
N ALA A 236 13.48 14.89 -3.09
CA ALA A 236 12.17 14.64 -2.46
C ALA A 236 10.97 14.46 -3.43
N VAL A 237 11.16 14.48 -4.76
CA VAL A 237 10.08 14.27 -5.73
C VAL A 237 10.61 13.57 -6.98
N ASP A 238 10.54 12.24 -7.01
CA ASP A 238 10.75 11.47 -8.24
C ASP A 238 9.42 11.35 -9.00
N VAL A 239 9.33 12.06 -10.12
CA VAL A 239 8.35 11.77 -11.18
C VAL A 239 9.03 10.73 -12.07
N PRO A 240 8.65 9.43 -12.01
CA PRO A 240 9.22 8.41 -12.89
C PRO A 240 9.04 8.73 -14.37
N SER A 241 10.04 8.25 -15.10
CA SER A 241 10.13 8.34 -16.54
C SER A 241 9.33 7.20 -17.15
N GLU A 242 8.22 7.54 -17.81
CA GLU A 242 7.35 6.59 -18.54
C GLU A 242 8.09 5.90 -19.71
N PHE A 243 9.27 6.40 -20.07
CA PHE A 243 10.21 5.85 -21.07
C PHE A 243 10.76 4.48 -20.68
N LEU A 244 10.78 4.14 -19.39
CA LEU A 244 11.36 2.90 -18.89
C LEU A 244 10.33 1.77 -18.84
N SER A 245 9.14 1.97 -19.41
CA SER A 245 8.07 0.98 -19.42
C SER A 245 8.19 -0.05 -20.57
N PRO A 246 8.19 -1.37 -20.31
CA PRO A 246 8.19 -2.48 -21.24
C PRO A 246 6.75 -2.88 -21.60
N LEU A 247 5.73 -2.18 -21.09
CA LEU A 247 4.39 -2.26 -21.67
C LEU A 247 4.38 -1.70 -23.08
N TYR A 248 5.37 -0.86 -23.42
CA TYR A 248 5.51 -0.24 -24.72
C TYR A 248 6.64 -0.91 -25.47
N SER A 249 6.36 -1.29 -26.72
CA SER A 249 7.35 -1.90 -27.60
C SER A 249 8.50 -0.94 -27.94
N CYS A 250 8.23 0.36 -27.93
CA CYS A 250 9.17 1.44 -28.21
C CYS A 250 8.62 2.79 -27.74
N PHE A 251 9.46 3.82 -27.80
CA PHE A 251 9.15 5.18 -27.36
C PHE A 251 7.88 5.78 -27.99
N GLY A 252 7.63 5.52 -29.27
CA GLY A 252 6.48 6.03 -30.02
C GLY A 252 5.16 5.50 -29.49
N GLU A 253 5.12 4.22 -29.10
CA GLU A 253 3.93 3.62 -28.50
C GLU A 253 3.59 4.25 -27.16
N ALA A 254 4.59 4.45 -26.30
CA ALA A 254 4.45 5.17 -25.03
C ALA A 254 3.89 6.57 -25.27
N HIS A 255 4.50 7.29 -26.22
CA HIS A 255 4.15 8.66 -26.54
C HIS A 255 2.71 8.81 -27.06
N LEU A 256 2.27 7.90 -27.94
CA LEU A 256 0.92 7.91 -28.50
C LEU A 256 -0.15 7.67 -27.43
N ARG A 257 0.05 6.64 -26.59
CA ARG A 257 -0.92 6.27 -25.55
C ARG A 257 -1.08 7.38 -24.51
N ASN A 258 0.01 8.05 -24.13
CA ASN A 258 -0.04 9.23 -23.26
C ASN A 258 -0.81 10.40 -23.87
N ARG A 259 -0.66 10.63 -25.18
CA ARG A 259 -1.42 11.67 -25.90
C ARG A 259 -2.90 11.35 -25.96
N VAL A 260 -3.26 10.08 -26.15
CA VAL A 260 -4.64 9.58 -26.10
C VAL A 260 -5.25 9.76 -24.70
N LEU A 261 -4.50 9.48 -23.63
CA LEU A 261 -4.94 9.71 -22.25
C LEU A 261 -5.13 11.20 -21.93
N SER A 262 -4.23 12.05 -22.41
CA SER A 262 -4.26 13.49 -22.16
C SER A 262 -5.36 14.21 -22.95
N HIS A 263 -5.81 13.63 -24.07
CA HIS A 263 -6.84 14.21 -24.96
C HIS A 263 -7.88 13.13 -25.31
N PRO A 264 -8.69 12.71 -24.33
CA PRO A 264 -9.56 11.53 -24.46
C PRO A 264 -10.64 11.70 -25.54
N ASP A 265 -11.06 12.93 -25.83
CA ASP A 265 -12.00 13.27 -26.90
C ASP A 265 -11.38 13.08 -28.30
N VAL A 266 -10.14 13.53 -28.49
CA VAL A 266 -9.35 13.31 -29.71
C VAL A 266 -9.03 11.82 -29.86
N GLY A 267 -8.63 11.18 -28.74
CA GLY A 267 -8.43 9.74 -28.65
C GLY A 267 -9.66 8.97 -29.08
N GLN A 268 -10.83 9.24 -28.50
CA GLN A 268 -12.08 8.53 -28.80
C GLN A 268 -12.49 8.65 -30.27
N ARG A 269 -12.18 9.81 -30.89
CA ARG A 269 -12.51 10.07 -32.31
C ARG A 269 -11.55 9.37 -33.27
N TRP A 270 -10.26 9.34 -32.98
CA TRP A 270 -9.22 8.94 -33.94
C TRP A 270 -8.49 7.64 -33.61
N TYR A 271 -8.57 7.20 -32.34
CA TYR A 271 -7.96 5.99 -31.78
C TYR A 271 -8.92 5.26 -30.80
N PRO A 272 -10.20 5.04 -31.16
CA PRO A 272 -11.21 4.45 -30.26
C PRO A 272 -10.80 3.08 -29.69
N GLU A 273 -9.99 2.32 -30.42
CA GLU A 273 -9.43 1.03 -30.03
C GLU A 273 -8.42 1.13 -28.87
N LEU A 274 -7.74 2.26 -28.74
CA LEU A 274 -6.81 2.53 -27.63
C LEU A 274 -7.55 3.11 -26.41
N VAL A 275 -8.69 3.76 -26.61
CA VAL A 275 -9.38 4.55 -25.58
C VAL A 275 -10.11 3.68 -24.57
N ARG A 276 -10.82 2.64 -24.99
CA ARG A 276 -11.60 1.79 -24.07
C ARG A 276 -10.70 1.03 -23.06
N PRO A 277 -9.57 0.41 -23.47
CA PRO A 277 -8.62 -0.19 -22.53
C PRO A 277 -7.91 0.85 -21.65
N LEU A 278 -7.54 2.01 -22.21
CA LEU A 278 -6.83 3.06 -21.48
C LEU A 278 -7.73 3.83 -20.51
N LEU A 279 -9.03 4.03 -20.79
CA LEU A 279 -9.97 4.70 -19.87
C LEU A 279 -10.45 3.79 -18.75
N VAL A 280 -10.56 2.48 -18.97
CA VAL A 280 -10.77 1.50 -17.89
C VAL A 280 -9.52 1.46 -16.99
N GLY A 281 -8.32 1.57 -17.56
CA GLY A 281 -7.07 1.76 -16.81
C GLY A 281 -6.93 3.16 -16.15
N ALA A 282 -7.44 4.22 -16.76
CA ALA A 282 -7.32 5.60 -16.25
C ALA A 282 -8.41 5.97 -15.24
N ALA A 283 -9.60 5.38 -15.31
CA ALA A 283 -10.59 5.48 -14.24
C ALA A 283 -10.11 4.75 -12.97
N ARG A 284 -9.32 3.68 -13.13
CA ARG A 284 -8.55 3.03 -12.05
C ARG A 284 -7.39 3.90 -11.56
N ALA A 285 -6.75 4.67 -12.45
CA ALA A 285 -5.70 5.63 -12.10
C ALA A 285 -6.24 6.87 -11.35
N VAL A 286 -7.33 7.51 -11.75
CA VAL A 286 -7.75 8.78 -11.13
C VAL A 286 -8.23 8.64 -9.67
N ASN A 287 -8.66 7.44 -9.26
CA ASN A 287 -8.95 7.15 -7.84
C ASN A 287 -7.73 6.62 -7.05
N CYS A 288 -6.62 6.31 -7.73
CA CYS A 288 -5.36 5.86 -7.14
C CYS A 288 -4.22 6.92 -7.26
N PHE A 289 -4.43 7.98 -8.05
CA PHE A 289 -3.46 9.06 -8.29
C PHE A 289 -3.50 10.11 -7.18
N ARG A 290 -3.09 9.70 -5.98
CA ARG A 290 -2.34 10.60 -5.08
C ARG A 290 -1.14 9.96 -4.41
N THR A 291 -0.79 8.73 -4.78
CA THR A 291 0.41 8.06 -4.28
C THR A 291 0.98 7.15 -5.36
N HIS A 292 2.09 7.60 -5.93
CA HIS A 292 3.10 6.82 -6.66
C HIS A 292 2.82 6.34 -8.09
N GLN A 293 3.95 6.29 -8.78
CA GLN A 293 4.18 6.16 -10.20
C GLN A 293 5.43 5.24 -10.18
N LEU A 294 5.36 4.02 -10.74
CA LEU A 294 6.43 3.06 -11.10
C LEU A 294 5.76 1.68 -11.29
N ILE A 295 6.40 0.76 -12.01
CA ILE A 295 5.93 -0.60 -12.33
C ILE A 295 4.94 -0.66 -13.48
N ALA A 296 5.46 -0.37 -14.65
CA ALA A 296 5.21 -1.27 -15.74
C ALA A 296 6.55 -1.42 -16.41
N ALA A 297 7.15 -2.63 -16.42
CA ALA A 297 8.53 -2.83 -15.92
C ALA A 297 9.09 -4.27 -15.95
N MET A 298 8.51 -5.30 -16.61
CA MET A 298 9.23 -6.48 -17.19
C MET A 298 8.48 -7.81 -16.96
N VAL A 299 7.93 -8.39 -18.04
CA VAL A 299 7.83 -9.85 -18.21
C VAL A 299 8.13 -10.14 -19.68
N ASN A 300 9.35 -10.59 -20.00
CA ASN A 300 9.51 -11.72 -20.92
C ASN A 300 10.94 -12.26 -21.02
N SER A 301 10.99 -13.59 -20.98
CA SER A 301 11.99 -14.49 -21.57
C SER A 301 13.21 -14.89 -20.73
N PHE A 302 13.04 -15.98 -19.97
CA PHE A 302 14.13 -16.92 -19.65
C PHE A 302 14.32 -17.92 -20.81
N ALA A 303 15.57 -18.01 -21.31
CA ALA A 303 16.36 -19.23 -21.53
C ALA A 303 17.18 -19.23 -22.86
N LEU A 304 18.53 -19.19 -22.77
CA LEU A 304 19.46 -20.27 -23.20
C LEU A 304 20.97 -19.86 -23.08
N LEU A 305 21.75 -20.74 -22.44
CA LEU A 305 23.19 -21.09 -22.61
C LEU A 305 24.40 -20.19 -22.19
N LYS A 306 24.98 -20.58 -21.03
CA LYS A 306 26.34 -21.13 -20.74
C LYS A 306 27.67 -20.39 -21.08
N THR A 307 28.52 -20.33 -20.03
CA THR A 307 30.00 -20.13 -19.90
C THR A 307 30.50 -18.67 -19.91
N LEU A 308 31.36 -18.11 -19.03
CA LEU A 308 32.50 -18.56 -18.18
C LEU A 308 32.58 -17.72 -16.86
N PRO A 309 33.46 -18.03 -15.88
CA PRO A 309 33.41 -17.54 -14.51
C PRO A 309 34.27 -16.28 -14.27
N ALA A 310 33.77 -15.33 -13.47
CA ALA A 310 34.60 -14.35 -12.77
C ALA A 310 33.89 -13.87 -11.49
N LEU A 311 34.56 -14.02 -10.35
CA LEU A 311 34.11 -13.61 -9.02
C LEU A 311 33.98 -12.08 -8.91
N GLY A 312 32.80 -11.63 -8.51
CA GLY A 312 32.52 -10.32 -7.94
C GLY A 312 31.16 -10.42 -7.26
N ALA A 313 31.07 -10.15 -5.96
CA ALA A 313 29.86 -10.39 -5.17
C ALA A 313 28.66 -9.64 -5.76
N CYS A 314 27.71 -10.39 -6.34
CA CYS A 314 26.37 -9.88 -6.62
C CYS A 314 25.74 -9.51 -5.28
N VAL A 315 25.46 -8.23 -5.05
CA VAL A 315 24.56 -7.82 -3.96
C VAL A 315 23.22 -8.47 -4.27
N LEU A 316 22.80 -9.43 -3.44
CA LEU A 316 21.51 -10.11 -3.61
C LEU A 316 20.39 -9.08 -3.43
N ALA A 317 19.37 -9.17 -4.27
CA ALA A 317 18.22 -8.28 -4.29
C ALA A 317 17.28 -8.42 -3.08
N TYR A 318 17.39 -9.51 -2.32
CA TYR A 318 16.57 -9.86 -1.16
C TYR A 318 17.48 -10.41 -0.06
N ASN A 319 17.12 -10.20 1.21
CA ASN A 319 17.91 -10.69 2.34
C ASN A 319 17.15 -11.78 3.11
N PHE A 320 17.48 -13.04 2.83
CA PHE A 320 16.89 -14.14 3.58
C PHE A 320 17.51 -14.27 4.97
N PRO A 321 16.71 -14.59 6.00
CA PRO A 321 17.23 -15.18 7.22
C PRO A 321 18.07 -16.43 6.90
N ALA A 322 19.18 -16.58 7.62
CA ALA A 322 20.08 -17.71 7.45
C ALA A 322 19.38 -19.03 7.77
N ILE A 323 19.61 -20.03 6.92
CA ILE A 323 19.12 -21.39 7.17
C ILE A 323 20.04 -22.04 8.22
N PRO A 324 19.51 -22.53 9.36
CA PRO A 324 20.32 -23.21 10.37
C PRO A 324 20.87 -24.54 9.84
N GLU A 325 22.03 -24.96 10.33
CA GLU A 325 22.63 -26.27 9.98
C GLU A 325 21.69 -27.44 10.35
N ASP A 326 21.05 -27.35 11.52
CA ASP A 326 19.96 -28.24 11.91
C ASP A 326 18.64 -27.71 11.35
N LEU A 327 18.16 -28.30 10.26
CA LEU A 327 16.91 -27.93 9.60
C LEU A 327 15.65 -28.19 10.46
N THR A 328 15.79 -28.92 11.58
CA THR A 328 14.72 -29.11 12.58
C THR A 328 14.69 -28.03 13.66
N THR A 329 15.61 -27.07 13.61
CA THR A 329 15.62 -25.92 14.53
C THR A 329 14.28 -25.19 14.43
N PRO A 330 13.52 -25.04 15.54
CA PRO A 330 12.27 -24.29 15.53
C PRO A 330 12.52 -22.81 15.29
N TYR A 331 11.62 -22.19 14.54
CA TYR A 331 11.72 -20.81 14.08
C TYR A 331 10.33 -20.15 14.12
N GLN A 332 10.21 -18.85 14.42
CA GLN A 332 8.95 -18.09 14.32
C GLN A 332 7.79 -18.69 15.15
N GLN A 333 8.08 -18.99 16.41
CA GLN A 333 7.16 -19.58 17.37
C GLN A 333 5.98 -18.63 17.61
N ARG A 334 4.79 -19.21 17.69
CA ARG A 334 3.53 -18.50 17.92
C ARG A 334 2.59 -19.31 18.79
N LEU A 335 1.91 -18.65 19.71
CA LEU A 335 0.97 -19.25 20.64
C LEU A 335 -0.44 -18.76 20.34
N ALA A 336 -1.45 -19.62 20.49
CA ALA A 336 -2.84 -19.22 20.40
C ALA A 336 -3.72 -20.05 21.33
N VAL A 337 -4.84 -19.48 21.77
CA VAL A 337 -5.83 -20.25 22.53
C VAL A 337 -6.62 -21.11 21.58
N THR A 338 -6.63 -22.42 21.82
CA THR A 338 -7.42 -23.39 21.04
C THR A 338 -8.54 -24.05 21.82
N GLY A 339 -8.69 -23.68 23.09
CA GLY A 339 -9.81 -24.03 23.96
C GLY A 339 -9.62 -23.48 25.38
N PRO A 340 -10.63 -23.60 26.26
CA PRO A 340 -10.58 -23.03 27.61
C PRO A 340 -9.40 -23.50 28.49
N LYS A 341 -8.82 -24.66 28.15
CA LYS A 341 -7.66 -25.27 28.84
C LYS A 341 -6.61 -25.74 27.83
N THR A 342 -6.58 -25.10 26.66
CA THR A 342 -5.73 -25.56 25.56
C THR A 342 -5.04 -24.38 24.89
N VAL A 343 -3.72 -24.52 24.72
CA VAL A 343 -2.89 -23.59 23.94
C VAL A 343 -2.24 -24.36 22.80
N SER A 344 -2.30 -23.82 21.60
CA SER A 344 -1.50 -24.31 20.48
C SER A 344 -0.13 -23.65 20.49
N VAL A 345 0.91 -24.46 20.26
CA VAL A 345 2.28 -24.00 19.98
C VAL A 345 2.53 -24.25 18.50
N GLY A 346 2.60 -23.18 17.72
CA GLY A 346 2.97 -23.18 16.31
C GLY A 346 4.42 -22.75 16.10
N TRP A 347 5.11 -23.32 15.12
CA TRP A 347 6.45 -22.90 14.71
C TRP A 347 6.79 -23.40 13.30
N ASN A 348 7.84 -22.85 12.70
CA ASN A 348 8.33 -23.24 11.39
C ASN A 348 9.65 -24.01 11.49
N THR A 349 9.91 -24.89 10.53
CA THR A 349 11.20 -25.60 10.33
C THR A 349 11.60 -25.59 8.86
N TYR A 350 12.88 -25.76 8.54
CA TYR A 350 13.37 -25.80 7.14
C TYR A 350 13.28 -27.19 6.50
N GLN A 351 12.77 -28.17 7.24
CA GLN A 351 12.40 -29.48 6.69
C GLN A 351 11.09 -29.97 7.29
N LYS A 352 10.43 -30.87 6.56
CA LYS A 352 9.21 -31.55 7.03
C LYS A 352 9.52 -32.44 8.23
N LEU A 353 8.67 -32.37 9.25
CA LEU A 353 8.74 -33.26 10.40
C LEU A 353 7.71 -34.39 10.27
N ASN A 354 8.14 -35.62 10.55
CA ASN A 354 7.21 -36.76 10.64
C ASN A 354 6.36 -36.69 11.93
N GLN A 355 6.93 -36.10 12.98
CA GLN A 355 6.27 -35.88 14.25
C GLN A 355 6.87 -34.64 14.92
N SER A 356 6.00 -33.79 15.41
CA SER A 356 6.32 -32.52 16.07
C SER A 356 5.90 -32.66 17.53
N CYS A 357 6.80 -32.42 18.48
CA CYS A 357 6.51 -32.59 19.91
C CYS A 357 6.93 -31.39 20.74
N VAL A 358 6.18 -31.13 21.81
CA VAL A 358 6.47 -30.09 22.80
C VAL A 358 6.44 -30.73 24.19
N GLN A 359 7.49 -30.50 24.97
CA GLN A 359 7.49 -30.78 26.40
C GLN A 359 7.04 -29.55 27.16
N TYR A 360 6.26 -29.71 28.22
CA TYR A 360 5.74 -28.60 29.00
C TYR A 360 5.49 -28.98 30.47
N GLY A 361 5.45 -27.97 31.34
CA GLY A 361 5.21 -28.12 32.77
C GLY A 361 5.13 -26.76 33.48
N THR A 362 4.86 -26.77 34.77
CA THR A 362 4.80 -25.54 35.60
C THR A 362 6.16 -25.12 36.17
N SER A 363 7.23 -25.83 35.82
CA SER A 363 8.61 -25.52 36.20
C SER A 363 9.52 -25.50 34.97
N ALA A 364 10.38 -24.49 34.86
CA ALA A 364 11.35 -24.37 33.79
C ALA A 364 12.37 -25.52 33.77
N ASP A 365 12.68 -26.07 34.96
CA ASP A 365 13.68 -27.12 35.14
C ASP A 365 13.10 -28.54 34.99
N ASN A 366 11.76 -28.67 34.99
CA ASN A 366 11.08 -29.95 34.94
C ASN A 366 9.80 -29.89 34.09
N LEU A 367 9.93 -30.29 32.82
CA LEU A 367 8.83 -30.37 31.86
C LEU A 367 8.22 -31.78 31.87
N GLU A 368 7.30 -32.00 32.80
CA GLU A 368 6.74 -33.33 33.12
C GLU A 368 5.83 -33.91 32.03
N SER A 369 5.24 -33.05 31.20
CA SER A 369 4.28 -33.43 30.17
C SER A 369 4.87 -33.32 28.77
N LYS A 370 4.31 -34.09 27.83
CA LYS A 370 4.70 -34.06 26.41
C LYS A 370 3.48 -34.25 25.52
N ALA A 371 3.28 -33.33 24.59
CA ALA A 371 2.28 -33.44 23.54
C ALA A 371 2.97 -33.56 22.18
N CYS A 372 2.34 -34.25 21.23
CA CYS A 372 2.86 -34.39 19.88
C CYS A 372 1.74 -34.32 18.84
N SER A 373 2.08 -33.93 17.62
CA SER A 373 1.23 -33.96 16.44
C SER A 373 2.01 -34.46 15.23
N THR A 374 1.30 -34.73 14.13
CA THR A 374 1.87 -35.00 12.81
C THR A 374 1.73 -33.79 11.87
N ILE A 375 1.35 -32.62 12.40
CA ILE A 375 1.16 -31.41 11.61
C ILE A 375 2.54 -30.86 11.21
N SER A 376 2.79 -30.87 9.90
CA SER A 376 3.96 -30.27 9.26
C SER A 376 3.59 -29.98 7.79
N THR A 377 3.08 -28.78 7.53
CA THR A 377 2.47 -28.38 6.25
C THR A 377 3.28 -27.28 5.58
N THR A 378 3.27 -27.24 4.25
CA THR A 378 3.95 -26.22 3.44
C THR A 378 3.23 -26.05 2.11
N TYR A 379 3.53 -24.97 1.41
CA TYR A 379 3.13 -24.71 0.02
C TYR A 379 4.38 -24.58 -0.86
N ASN A 380 4.24 -24.67 -2.18
CA ASN A 380 5.36 -24.91 -3.10
C ASN A 380 6.42 -23.81 -3.07
N THR A 381 6.03 -22.56 -2.85
CA THR A 381 6.95 -21.41 -2.80
C THR A 381 7.50 -21.09 -1.40
N SER A 382 7.03 -21.78 -0.35
CA SER A 382 7.56 -21.60 1.02
C SER A 382 8.90 -22.29 1.20
N ARG A 383 9.82 -21.65 1.94
CA ARG A 383 11.09 -22.28 2.36
C ARG A 383 10.96 -23.09 3.65
N THR A 384 9.82 -23.01 4.32
CA THR A 384 9.61 -23.58 5.65
C THR A 384 8.34 -24.43 5.72
N TYR A 385 8.30 -25.29 6.74
CA TYR A 385 7.14 -26.12 7.09
C TYR A 385 6.56 -25.61 8.39
N SER A 386 5.26 -25.32 8.39
CA SER A 386 4.48 -24.92 9.56
C SER A 386 4.07 -26.15 10.38
N ASN A 387 4.41 -26.15 11.66
CA ASN A 387 4.13 -27.20 12.62
C ASN A 387 3.25 -26.64 13.74
N ALA A 388 2.37 -27.47 14.31
CA ALA A 388 1.51 -27.05 15.42
C ALA A 388 1.25 -28.21 16.38
N VAL A 389 1.26 -27.95 17.68
CA VAL A 389 0.93 -28.93 18.74
C VAL A 389 0.01 -28.27 19.76
N ASN A 390 -1.11 -28.91 20.08
CA ASN A 390 -1.98 -28.48 21.17
C ASN A 390 -1.50 -29.06 22.51
N LEU A 391 -1.38 -28.19 23.51
CA LEU A 391 -1.15 -28.54 24.91
C LEU A 391 -2.50 -28.49 25.62
N THR A 392 -3.03 -29.64 26.04
CA THR A 392 -4.35 -29.76 26.66
C THR A 392 -4.25 -29.87 28.18
N ASP A 393 -5.41 -29.82 28.84
CA ASP A 393 -5.57 -30.05 30.28
C ASP A 393 -4.77 -29.08 31.15
N LEU A 394 -4.57 -27.86 30.64
CA LEU A 394 -3.86 -26.80 31.35
C LEU A 394 -4.69 -26.31 32.52
N THR A 395 -4.02 -26.02 33.64
CA THR A 395 -4.63 -25.28 34.74
C THR A 395 -4.82 -23.83 34.28
N PRO A 396 -6.02 -23.24 34.40
CA PRO A 396 -6.26 -21.86 33.96
C PRO A 396 -5.36 -20.83 34.65
N ALA A 397 -5.09 -19.70 33.98
CA ALA A 397 -4.33 -18.55 34.50
C ALA A 397 -3.00 -18.95 35.21
N THR A 398 -2.30 -19.94 34.67
CA THR A 398 -1.09 -20.53 35.25
C THR A 398 0.06 -20.38 34.27
N THR A 399 1.24 -19.96 34.77
CA THR A 399 2.44 -19.92 33.93
C THR A 399 2.91 -21.33 33.63
N TYR A 400 3.00 -21.67 32.35
CA TYR A 400 3.59 -22.91 31.85
C TYR A 400 4.90 -22.60 31.13
N TYR A 401 5.90 -23.44 31.37
CA TYR A 401 7.13 -23.50 30.61
C TYR A 401 6.99 -24.57 29.54
N TYR A 402 7.57 -24.31 28.36
CA TYR A 402 7.51 -25.26 27.25
C TYR A 402 8.82 -25.27 26.47
N LYS A 403 9.11 -26.41 25.85
CA LYS A 403 10.26 -26.62 24.98
C LYS A 403 9.87 -27.48 23.80
N ILE A 404 10.06 -26.96 22.60
CA ILE A 404 9.89 -27.76 21.38
C ILE A 404 11.00 -28.81 21.33
N VAL A 405 10.65 -30.07 21.11
CA VAL A 405 11.61 -31.18 21.08
C VAL A 405 12.38 -31.13 19.76
N SER A 406 13.56 -30.52 19.79
CA SER A 406 14.49 -30.37 18.67
C SER A 406 15.93 -30.32 19.19
N GLY A 407 16.91 -30.55 18.31
CA GLY A 407 18.35 -30.47 18.64
C GLY A 407 18.78 -29.07 19.07
N ASN A 408 18.07 -28.04 18.61
CA ASN A 408 18.35 -26.64 18.91
C ASN A 408 17.05 -25.92 19.31
N SER A 409 16.73 -25.90 20.60
CA SER A 409 15.50 -25.31 21.15
C SER A 409 15.70 -24.88 22.59
N THR A 410 15.06 -23.79 23.00
CA THR A 410 15.14 -23.21 24.35
C THR A 410 13.82 -23.36 25.10
N VAL A 411 13.85 -23.20 26.42
CA VAL A 411 12.64 -23.19 27.24
C VAL A 411 12.01 -21.80 27.18
N GLY A 412 10.81 -21.72 26.62
CA GLY A 412 9.94 -20.55 26.68
C GLY A 412 8.90 -20.68 27.79
N HIS A 413 8.08 -19.66 27.99
CA HIS A 413 6.93 -19.73 28.89
C HIS A 413 5.77 -18.89 28.38
N PHE A 414 4.56 -19.22 28.85
CA PHE A 414 3.33 -18.50 28.55
C PHE A 414 2.35 -18.60 29.72
N LEU A 415 1.36 -17.71 29.75
CA LEU A 415 0.23 -17.79 30.67
C LEU A 415 -0.91 -18.58 30.01
N SER A 416 -1.36 -19.66 30.65
CA SER A 416 -2.51 -20.42 30.15
C SER A 416 -3.80 -19.59 30.20
N PRO A 417 -4.81 -19.93 29.38
CA PRO A 417 -6.04 -19.14 29.28
C PRO A 417 -6.79 -19.03 30.60
N ARG A 418 -7.47 -17.91 30.80
CA ARG A 418 -8.41 -17.73 31.92
C ARG A 418 -9.66 -18.57 31.70
N THR A 419 -10.23 -19.09 32.78
CA THR A 419 -11.53 -19.78 32.72
C THR A 419 -12.60 -18.78 32.27
N PRO A 420 -13.50 -19.14 31.35
CA PRO A 420 -14.67 -18.32 31.04
C PRO A 420 -15.43 -17.95 32.31
N GLY A 421 -15.73 -16.65 32.50
CA GLY A 421 -16.31 -16.11 33.73
C GLY A 421 -15.31 -15.69 34.82
N ASP A 422 -14.00 -15.80 34.59
CA ASP A 422 -13.01 -15.14 35.45
C ASP A 422 -13.05 -13.62 35.23
N THR A 423 -13.51 -12.89 36.25
CA THR A 423 -13.70 -11.43 36.24
C THR A 423 -12.50 -10.66 36.78
N THR A 424 -11.39 -11.34 37.07
CA THR A 424 -10.14 -10.68 37.45
C THR A 424 -9.69 -9.73 36.32
N PRO A 425 -9.30 -8.48 36.62
CA PRO A 425 -8.90 -7.54 35.58
C PRO A 425 -7.71 -8.02 34.77
N PHE A 426 -7.74 -7.80 33.46
CA PHE A 426 -6.63 -8.07 32.55
C PHE A 426 -6.67 -7.12 31.34
N ASN A 427 -5.55 -7.07 30.61
CA ASN A 427 -5.40 -6.24 29.42
C ASN A 427 -5.12 -7.11 28.19
N MET A 428 -5.60 -6.66 27.04
CA MET A 428 -5.21 -7.16 25.74
C MET A 428 -4.74 -6.00 24.86
N ASP A 429 -3.75 -6.27 24.02
CA ASP A 429 -3.31 -5.31 23.01
C ASP A 429 -3.90 -5.63 21.65
N VAL A 430 -4.25 -4.59 20.90
CA VAL A 430 -4.79 -4.67 19.54
C VAL A 430 -3.81 -3.99 18.60
N VAL A 431 -3.28 -4.77 17.66
CA VAL A 431 -2.35 -4.30 16.63
C VAL A 431 -2.83 -4.79 15.27
N ILE A 432 -3.00 -3.88 14.33
CA ILE A 432 -3.48 -4.18 12.97
C ILE A 432 -2.63 -3.33 12.04
N ASP A 433 -2.36 -3.83 10.83
CA ASP A 433 -1.57 -3.09 9.83
C ASP A 433 -0.12 -2.88 10.30
N LEU A 434 0.54 -3.95 10.77
CA LEU A 434 1.79 -3.87 11.53
C LEU A 434 3.03 -3.66 10.63
N GLY A 435 3.13 -4.42 9.54
CA GLY A 435 4.23 -4.37 8.58
C GLY A 435 5.57 -4.92 9.06
N VAL A 436 6.43 -5.28 8.10
CA VAL A 436 7.85 -5.57 8.38
C VAL A 436 8.65 -4.27 8.48
N TYR A 437 9.68 -4.27 9.32
CA TYR A 437 10.66 -3.20 9.41
C TYR A 437 12.00 -3.62 8.82
N GLY A 438 12.70 -2.70 8.15
CA GLY A 438 14.01 -2.91 7.56
C GLY A 438 14.02 -2.69 6.05
N PRO A 439 15.06 -3.13 5.32
CA PRO A 439 15.31 -2.72 3.93
C PRO A 439 14.14 -2.91 2.94
N ASP A 440 13.39 -3.99 3.11
CA ASP A 440 12.20 -4.32 2.31
C ASP A 440 10.87 -3.91 2.98
N GLY A 441 10.96 -3.23 4.13
CA GLY A 441 9.85 -2.74 4.97
C GLY A 441 9.86 -1.23 5.20
N PHE A 442 9.25 -0.82 6.32
CA PHE A 442 9.36 0.56 6.81
C PHE A 442 10.78 0.81 7.36
N THR A 443 11.36 1.97 7.02
CA THR A 443 12.68 2.41 7.51
C THR A 443 12.60 3.86 7.98
N VAL A 444 13.14 4.15 9.17
CA VAL A 444 13.37 5.52 9.64
C VAL A 444 14.78 5.95 9.26
N ASP A 445 14.90 7.04 8.49
CA ASP A 445 16.16 7.72 8.22
C ASP A 445 16.73 8.28 9.53
N ASN A 446 17.48 7.46 10.27
CA ASN A 446 18.61 7.74 11.16
C ASN A 446 18.77 6.64 12.22
N LYS A 447 19.89 5.93 12.18
CA LYS A 447 20.33 4.95 13.18
C LYS A 447 20.35 5.57 14.58
N ARG A 448 19.59 5.03 15.54
CA ARG A 448 19.79 5.30 16.98
C ARG A 448 19.62 4.05 17.86
N ASP A 449 20.70 3.82 18.61
CA ASP A 449 20.96 3.07 19.86
C ASP A 449 20.37 1.70 20.16
N THR A 450 21.25 0.70 20.13
CA THR A 450 21.09 -0.71 20.52
C THR A 450 20.48 -0.99 21.91
N ILE A 451 19.51 -1.91 21.94
CA ILE A 451 19.16 -2.75 23.11
C ILE A 451 19.53 -4.21 22.77
N PRO A 452 20.05 -5.04 23.70
CA PRO A 452 20.43 -6.41 23.38
C PRO A 452 19.19 -7.24 23.05
N SER A 453 19.24 -8.00 21.94
CA SER A 453 18.21 -8.92 21.39
C SER A 453 17.14 -8.35 20.43
N THR A 454 17.16 -7.06 20.10
CA THR A 454 16.28 -6.48 19.06
C THR A 454 17.13 -5.69 18.06
N ASP A 455 16.88 -5.86 16.75
CA ASP A 455 17.63 -5.14 15.71
C ASP A 455 17.49 -3.61 15.93
N PRO A 456 18.59 -2.82 15.89
CA PRO A 456 18.56 -1.36 16.05
C PRO A 456 17.55 -0.62 15.17
N GLU A 457 17.16 -1.19 14.03
CA GLU A 457 16.12 -0.62 13.15
C GLU A 457 14.71 -0.65 13.78
N LEU A 458 14.54 -1.38 14.90
CA LEU A 458 13.24 -1.59 15.56
C LEU A 458 12.93 -0.64 16.73
N ASN A 459 13.83 0.26 17.14
CA ASN A 459 13.68 1.06 18.38
C ASN A 459 12.51 2.05 18.44
N HIS A 460 11.69 2.13 17.40
CA HIS A 460 10.52 3.02 17.31
C HIS A 460 9.27 2.31 16.80
N THR A 461 9.26 0.98 16.81
CA THR A 461 8.17 0.17 16.25
C THR A 461 7.18 -0.26 17.32
N THR A 462 5.96 -0.57 16.89
CA THR A 462 4.95 -1.18 17.77
C THR A 462 5.42 -2.55 18.27
N ILE A 463 6.16 -3.34 17.48
CA ILE A 463 6.76 -4.61 17.91
C ILE A 463 7.72 -4.41 19.10
N HIS A 464 8.58 -3.40 19.01
CA HIS A 464 9.51 -3.08 20.10
C HIS A 464 8.76 -2.62 21.35
N ARG A 465 7.72 -1.81 21.19
CA ARG A 465 6.86 -1.39 22.29
C ARG A 465 6.23 -2.58 23.00
N LEU A 466 5.57 -3.47 22.25
CA LEU A 466 5.00 -4.70 22.79
C LEU A 466 6.05 -5.50 23.57
N ALA A 467 7.30 -5.54 23.09
CA ALA A 467 8.36 -6.30 23.75
C ALA A 467 8.80 -5.65 25.07
N GLN A 468 8.79 -4.31 25.14
CA GLN A 468 9.06 -3.56 26.37
C GLN A 468 7.94 -3.69 27.39
N THR A 469 6.69 -3.71 26.94
CA THR A 469 5.48 -3.79 27.79
C THR A 469 4.92 -5.20 27.86
N VAL A 470 5.73 -6.22 27.59
CA VAL A 470 5.28 -7.61 27.47
C VAL A 470 4.55 -8.08 28.73
N ASP A 471 4.89 -7.58 29.92
CA ASP A 471 4.23 -7.96 31.16
C ASP A 471 2.90 -7.22 31.45
N ASP A 472 2.57 -6.20 30.64
CA ASP A 472 1.40 -5.33 30.87
C ASP A 472 0.10 -5.87 30.25
N TYR A 473 0.19 -6.87 29.36
CA TYR A 473 -0.94 -7.48 28.66
C TYR A 473 -0.84 -9.01 28.62
N GLU A 474 -1.97 -9.70 28.46
CA GLU A 474 -2.02 -11.16 28.50
C GLU A 474 -2.04 -11.80 27.11
N PHE A 475 -2.66 -11.13 26.12
CA PHE A 475 -2.67 -11.57 24.73
C PHE A 475 -2.77 -10.40 23.74
N VAL A 476 -2.49 -10.70 22.48
CA VAL A 476 -2.58 -9.76 21.34
C VAL A 476 -3.66 -10.21 20.37
N LEU A 477 -4.44 -9.26 19.86
CA LEU A 477 -5.42 -9.44 18.81
C LEU A 477 -4.94 -8.72 17.53
N HIS A 478 -4.82 -9.45 16.42
CA HIS A 478 -4.31 -8.94 15.13
C HIS A 478 -5.21 -9.38 13.96
N PRO A 479 -6.32 -8.66 13.71
CA PRO A 479 -7.21 -8.89 12.58
C PRO A 479 -6.68 -8.28 11.26
N GLY A 480 -5.67 -8.92 10.68
CA GLY A 480 -5.25 -8.67 9.29
C GLY A 480 -4.09 -7.70 9.09
N ASP A 481 -3.51 -7.79 7.90
CA ASP A 481 -2.39 -6.99 7.39
C ASP A 481 -1.10 -7.13 8.22
N PHE A 482 -0.49 -8.30 8.10
CA PHE A 482 0.67 -8.69 8.88
C PHE A 482 1.95 -8.07 8.32
N ALA A 483 2.54 -8.72 7.31
CA ALA A 483 3.89 -8.41 6.85
C ALA A 483 3.92 -7.36 5.74
N TYR A 484 2.79 -7.14 5.05
CA TYR A 484 2.75 -6.43 3.75
C TYR A 484 3.72 -7.08 2.77
N ALA A 485 3.73 -8.42 2.73
CA ALA A 485 4.69 -9.16 1.93
C ALA A 485 4.45 -9.03 0.45
N ASP A 486 3.19 -8.83 0.05
CA ASP A 486 2.72 -8.52 -1.30
C ASP A 486 3.30 -7.21 -1.87
N ASP A 487 3.68 -6.26 -1.02
CA ASP A 487 4.38 -5.02 -1.40
C ASP A 487 5.82 -5.23 -1.88
N TRP A 488 6.30 -6.49 -1.95
CA TRP A 488 7.59 -6.81 -2.56
C TRP A 488 7.77 -6.14 -3.93
N ALA A 489 6.68 -5.98 -4.69
CA ALA A 489 6.70 -5.36 -6.02
C ALA A 489 7.02 -3.85 -5.99
N LEU A 490 6.76 -3.16 -4.88
CA LEU A 490 7.03 -1.72 -4.73
C LEU A 490 8.54 -1.40 -4.72
N LYS A 491 9.39 -2.40 -4.51
CA LYS A 491 10.84 -2.25 -4.48
C LYS A 491 11.46 -2.73 -5.78
N ILE A 492 12.10 -1.83 -6.52
CA ILE A 492 12.72 -2.11 -7.83
C ILE A 492 13.68 -3.30 -7.76
N GLN A 493 14.44 -3.46 -6.67
CA GLN A 493 15.37 -4.58 -6.51
C GLN A 493 14.66 -5.95 -6.52
N ASN A 494 13.42 -6.03 -6.03
CA ASN A 494 12.69 -7.28 -5.81
C ASN A 494 11.94 -7.78 -7.05
N LEU A 495 11.78 -6.95 -8.09
CA LEU A 495 10.98 -7.24 -9.28
C LEU A 495 11.39 -8.51 -10.05
N LEU A 496 12.69 -8.89 -10.02
CA LEU A 496 13.20 -10.10 -10.67
C LEU A 496 13.19 -11.34 -9.77
N HIS A 497 12.77 -11.19 -8.51
CA HIS A 497 12.86 -12.21 -7.47
C HIS A 497 11.62 -12.22 -6.55
N GLY A 498 10.43 -11.86 -7.06
CA GLY A 498 9.23 -11.66 -6.25
C GLY A 498 8.87 -12.79 -5.30
N GLU A 499 8.95 -14.05 -5.75
CA GLU A 499 8.77 -15.22 -4.87
C GLU A 499 9.73 -15.21 -3.68
N LYS A 500 11.01 -14.93 -3.94
CA LYS A 500 12.05 -14.92 -2.90
C LYS A 500 11.93 -13.70 -2.00
N ALA A 501 11.59 -12.54 -2.56
CA ALA A 501 11.36 -11.32 -1.80
C ALA A 501 10.16 -11.47 -0.87
N TYR A 502 9.02 -11.94 -1.37
CA TYR A 502 7.82 -12.24 -0.57
C TYR A 502 8.15 -13.17 0.61
N GLN A 503 8.84 -14.28 0.35
CA GLN A 503 9.27 -15.20 1.41
C GLN A 503 10.26 -14.55 2.40
N ALA A 504 11.19 -13.74 1.92
CA ALA A 504 12.15 -13.05 2.78
C ALA A 504 11.46 -12.06 3.73
N ILE A 505 10.52 -11.27 3.21
CA ILE A 505 9.72 -10.30 3.97
C ILE A 505 8.88 -11.01 5.02
N LEU A 506 8.14 -12.06 4.63
CA LEU A 506 7.38 -12.88 5.59
C LEU A 506 8.29 -13.40 6.68
N GLU A 507 9.44 -13.98 6.30
CA GLU A 507 10.30 -14.59 7.28
C GLU A 507 10.95 -13.58 8.23
N GLN A 508 11.29 -12.40 7.73
CA GLN A 508 11.78 -11.30 8.54
C GLN A 508 10.70 -10.80 9.49
N PHE A 509 9.48 -10.56 9.01
CA PHE A 509 8.36 -10.11 9.84
C PHE A 509 8.07 -11.08 10.99
N TYR A 510 7.89 -12.36 10.71
CA TYR A 510 7.60 -13.32 11.77
C TYR A 510 8.79 -13.56 12.69
N GLY A 511 10.03 -13.34 12.22
CA GLY A 511 11.21 -13.31 13.08
C GLY A 511 11.22 -12.11 14.03
N GLN A 512 10.75 -10.94 13.57
CA GLN A 512 10.57 -9.75 14.42
C GLN A 512 9.43 -9.94 15.42
N LEU A 513 8.40 -10.70 15.05
CA LEU A 513 7.24 -10.97 15.90
C LEU A 513 7.50 -12.06 16.96
N GLU A 514 8.38 -13.02 16.68
CA GLU A 514 8.69 -14.18 17.53
C GLU A 514 8.92 -13.84 19.02
N PRO A 515 9.66 -12.78 19.40
CA PRO A 515 9.85 -12.44 20.82
C PRO A 515 8.54 -12.20 21.59
N ILE A 516 7.48 -11.78 20.89
CA ILE A 516 6.14 -11.61 21.44
C ILE A 516 5.32 -12.89 21.29
N SER A 517 5.18 -13.39 20.07
CA SER A 517 4.27 -14.51 19.79
C SER A 517 4.71 -15.83 20.43
N SER A 518 5.98 -15.97 20.82
CA SER A 518 6.48 -17.12 21.60
C SER A 518 6.16 -17.07 23.09
N ARG A 519 5.68 -15.93 23.61
CA ARG A 519 5.39 -15.73 25.04
C ARG A 519 3.95 -15.34 25.31
N LYS A 520 3.34 -14.64 24.36
CA LYS A 520 1.97 -14.15 24.43
C LYS A 520 1.13 -14.85 23.40
N ILE A 521 -0.09 -15.19 23.83
CA ILE A 521 -1.14 -15.62 22.93
C ILE A 521 -1.33 -14.55 21.86
N TYR A 522 -1.38 -14.95 20.60
CA TYR A 522 -1.45 -14.09 19.44
C TYR A 522 -2.58 -14.56 18.53
N MET A 523 -3.71 -13.86 18.58
CA MET A 523 -4.94 -14.25 17.88
C MET A 523 -5.01 -13.52 16.53
N ALA A 524 -5.00 -14.27 15.44
CA ALA A 524 -4.82 -13.77 14.07
C ALA A 524 -6.15 -13.80 13.28
N GLY A 525 -6.44 -12.74 12.53
CA GLY A 525 -7.53 -12.67 11.54
C GLY A 525 -6.99 -12.20 10.19
N ALA A 526 -7.82 -12.19 9.14
CA ALA A 526 -7.38 -11.93 7.77
C ALA A 526 -7.55 -10.44 7.38
N GLY A 527 -6.61 -9.90 6.60
CA GLY A 527 -6.70 -8.60 5.94
C GLY A 527 -6.42 -8.69 4.44
N ASN A 528 -6.53 -7.58 3.72
CA ASN A 528 -6.43 -7.59 2.26
C ASN A 528 -5.02 -7.93 1.77
N HIS A 529 -3.97 -7.57 2.50
CA HIS A 529 -2.58 -7.89 2.12
C HIS A 529 -2.25 -9.39 2.24
N GLU A 530 -3.11 -10.18 2.90
CA GLU A 530 -3.01 -11.64 2.89
C GLU A 530 -3.71 -12.29 1.68
N ALA A 531 -4.61 -11.57 0.99
CA ALA A 531 -5.36 -12.03 -0.17
C ALA A 531 -4.84 -11.48 -1.50
N SER A 532 -4.18 -10.32 -1.45
CA SER A 532 -3.88 -9.47 -2.60
C SER A 532 -2.85 -10.05 -3.54
N CYS A 533 -3.26 -10.39 -4.76
CA CYS A 533 -2.38 -10.66 -5.90
C CYS A 533 -2.66 -9.73 -7.10
N GLU A 534 -3.78 -9.01 -7.10
CA GLU A 534 -4.26 -8.23 -8.26
C GLU A 534 -4.12 -6.70 -8.11
N GLU A 535 -3.56 -6.22 -6.99
CA GLU A 535 -3.37 -4.77 -6.74
C GLU A 535 -2.42 -4.10 -7.76
N VAL A 536 -1.51 -4.88 -8.36
CA VAL A 536 -0.68 -4.41 -9.47
C VAL A 536 -1.21 -4.99 -10.80
N PRO A 537 -1.74 -4.16 -11.71
CA PRO A 537 -2.20 -4.63 -13.02
C PRO A 537 -1.08 -5.37 -13.78
N PHE A 538 -1.42 -6.51 -14.40
CA PHE A 538 -0.53 -7.32 -15.25
C PHE A 538 0.57 -8.14 -14.53
N THR A 539 0.57 -8.24 -13.18
CA THR A 539 1.51 -9.08 -12.41
C THR A 539 0.87 -10.31 -11.75
N SER A 540 -0.43 -10.58 -11.97
CA SER A 540 -1.12 -11.74 -11.35
C SER A 540 -0.49 -13.10 -11.71
N GLY A 541 0.18 -13.18 -12.87
CA GLY A 541 0.99 -14.34 -13.29
C GLY A 541 2.36 -14.46 -12.61
N LEU A 542 2.85 -13.39 -11.98
CA LEU A 542 4.11 -13.33 -11.23
C LEU A 542 3.92 -13.48 -9.72
N CYS A 543 2.69 -13.41 -9.21
CA CYS A 543 2.44 -13.53 -7.78
C CYS A 543 2.96 -14.86 -7.22
N PRO A 544 3.73 -14.82 -6.13
CA PRO A 544 4.06 -15.99 -5.33
C PRO A 544 2.77 -16.73 -4.95
N GLU A 545 2.82 -18.06 -4.90
CA GLU A 545 1.66 -18.87 -4.49
C GLU A 545 1.18 -18.49 -3.08
N GLY A 546 2.11 -18.19 -2.16
CA GLY A 546 1.80 -17.78 -0.79
C GLY A 546 0.91 -16.54 -0.69
N GLN A 547 1.01 -15.64 -1.69
CA GLN A 547 0.25 -14.38 -1.76
C GLN A 547 -1.19 -14.58 -2.28
N LYS A 548 -1.50 -15.72 -2.90
CA LYS A 548 -2.83 -15.95 -3.50
C LYS A 548 -3.80 -16.48 -2.47
N ASN A 549 -5.00 -15.90 -2.40
CA ASN A 549 -6.14 -16.46 -1.66
C ASN A 549 -5.76 -16.92 -0.24
N PHE A 550 -5.06 -16.05 0.51
CA PHE A 550 -4.66 -16.30 1.90
C PHE A 550 -3.74 -17.51 2.11
N THR A 551 -2.99 -17.94 1.09
CA THR A 551 -2.22 -19.19 1.17
C THR A 551 -1.21 -19.18 2.32
N ASP A 552 -0.32 -18.21 2.46
CA ASP A 552 0.65 -18.21 3.58
C ASP A 552 -0.08 -18.22 4.94
N MET A 553 -1.10 -17.38 5.09
CA MET A 553 -1.90 -17.27 6.30
C MET A 553 -2.55 -18.61 6.68
N LEU A 554 -3.14 -19.32 5.72
CA LEU A 554 -3.73 -20.65 5.90
C LEU A 554 -2.72 -21.65 6.45
N TYR A 555 -1.52 -21.72 5.87
CA TYR A 555 -0.49 -22.64 6.31
C TYR A 555 0.08 -22.26 7.68
N ARG A 556 0.19 -20.96 7.96
CA ARG A 556 0.82 -20.45 9.18
C ARG A 556 -0.11 -20.50 10.39
N PHE A 557 -1.39 -20.14 10.21
CA PHE A 557 -2.36 -19.95 11.29
C PHE A 557 -3.53 -20.93 11.27
N GLY A 558 -3.85 -21.57 10.13
CA GLY A 558 -5.01 -22.45 10.00
C GLY A 558 -4.95 -23.74 10.83
N LYS A 559 -3.81 -24.05 11.47
CA LYS A 559 -3.64 -25.16 12.43
C LYS A 559 -3.36 -24.71 13.87
N THR A 560 -3.31 -23.41 14.11
CA THR A 560 -3.07 -22.82 15.44
C THR A 560 -4.26 -22.03 15.96
N MET A 561 -5.09 -21.47 15.07
CA MET A 561 -6.31 -20.76 15.47
C MET A 561 -7.43 -21.73 15.87
N PRO A 562 -8.31 -21.32 16.80
CA PRO A 562 -9.41 -22.15 17.26
C PRO A 562 -10.54 -22.21 16.23
N TYR A 563 -11.43 -23.20 16.38
CA TYR A 563 -12.82 -23.05 15.93
C TYR A 563 -13.59 -22.24 16.98
N SER A 564 -14.93 -22.14 16.94
CA SER A 564 -15.66 -21.60 18.10
C SER A 564 -15.52 -22.49 19.33
N PHE A 565 -15.47 -21.86 20.51
CA PHE A 565 -15.47 -22.60 21.77
C PHE A 565 -16.87 -23.17 22.05
N PRO A 566 -16.95 -24.34 22.71
CA PRO A 566 -18.21 -24.78 23.31
C PRO A 566 -18.70 -23.74 24.31
N SER A 567 -20.01 -23.51 24.38
CA SER A 567 -20.58 -22.57 25.35
C SER A 567 -20.32 -23.04 26.78
N SER A 568 -19.81 -22.12 27.60
CA SER A 568 -19.66 -22.31 29.05
C SER A 568 -20.98 -22.07 29.81
N SER A 569 -22.06 -21.67 29.11
CA SER A 569 -23.38 -21.45 29.69
C SER A 569 -24.05 -22.77 30.11
N SER A 570 -24.90 -22.70 31.15
CA SER A 570 -25.84 -23.78 31.49
C SER A 570 -27.06 -23.85 30.57
N ASN A 571 -27.28 -22.85 29.71
CA ASN A 571 -28.42 -22.79 28.81
C ASN A 571 -28.21 -23.74 27.61
N THR A 572 -29.09 -24.71 27.44
CA THR A 572 -28.99 -25.72 26.38
C THR A 572 -29.18 -25.15 24.98
N THR A 573 -29.92 -24.05 24.82
CA THR A 573 -30.04 -23.34 23.54
C THR A 573 -28.73 -22.64 23.20
N ALA A 574 -28.09 -21.99 24.17
CA ALA A 574 -26.78 -21.37 23.98
C ALA A 574 -25.72 -22.40 23.60
N GLN A 575 -25.71 -23.56 24.28
CA GLN A 575 -24.84 -24.70 23.92
C GLN A 575 -25.07 -25.17 22.49
N ALA A 576 -26.32 -25.39 22.08
CA ALA A 576 -26.64 -25.83 20.72
C ALA A 576 -26.26 -24.78 19.65
N LEU A 577 -26.39 -23.48 19.95
CA LEU A 577 -25.98 -22.40 19.05
C LEU A 577 -24.45 -22.30 18.95
N ALA A 578 -23.73 -22.46 20.06
CA ALA A 578 -22.26 -22.53 20.05
C ALA A 578 -21.75 -23.76 19.28
N GLU A 579 -22.41 -24.92 19.42
CA GLU A 579 -22.11 -26.10 18.60
C GLU A 579 -22.35 -25.84 17.10
N LYS A 580 -23.44 -25.13 16.76
CA LYS A 580 -23.71 -24.69 15.39
C LYS A 580 -22.62 -23.75 14.90
N ALA A 581 -22.25 -22.72 15.67
CA ALA A 581 -21.18 -21.80 15.33
C ALA A 581 -19.85 -22.56 15.11
N GLN A 582 -19.49 -23.48 16.00
CA GLN A 582 -18.31 -24.32 15.86
C GLN A 582 -18.31 -25.13 14.56
N SER A 583 -19.46 -25.64 14.13
CA SER A 583 -19.59 -26.38 12.87
C SER A 583 -19.45 -25.51 11.62
N LEU A 584 -19.65 -24.20 11.74
CA LEU A 584 -19.59 -23.22 10.66
C LEU A 584 -18.29 -22.41 10.67
N ALA A 585 -17.52 -22.44 11.76
CA ALA A 585 -16.25 -21.74 11.90
C ALA A 585 -15.22 -22.20 10.85
N GLN A 586 -14.44 -21.26 10.35
CA GLN A 586 -13.39 -21.50 9.35
C GLN A 586 -12.12 -20.74 9.74
N PRO A 587 -11.31 -21.26 10.69
CA PRO A 587 -10.05 -20.64 11.05
C PRO A 587 -9.04 -20.68 9.88
N PRO A 588 -8.22 -19.63 9.72
CA PRO A 588 -8.06 -18.48 10.62
C PRO A 588 -8.95 -17.28 10.26
N PHE A 589 -10.00 -17.46 9.46
CA PHE A 589 -10.81 -16.37 8.88
C PHE A 589 -11.95 -15.92 9.78
N TRP A 590 -12.83 -16.84 10.17
CA TRP A 590 -13.89 -16.58 11.13
C TRP A 590 -13.98 -17.69 12.18
N TYR A 591 -13.90 -17.30 13.44
CA TYR A 591 -13.88 -18.18 14.61
C TYR A 591 -14.16 -17.36 15.87
N SER A 592 -14.33 -18.02 17.02
CA SER A 592 -14.52 -17.32 18.30
C SER A 592 -13.84 -18.03 19.46
N PHE A 593 -13.56 -17.29 20.52
CA PHE A 593 -12.95 -17.81 21.73
C PHE A 593 -13.34 -17.01 22.97
N GLU A 594 -13.25 -17.65 24.12
CA GLU A 594 -13.47 -17.02 25.43
C GLU A 594 -12.13 -16.88 26.17
N TYR A 595 -11.95 -15.77 26.89
CA TYR A 595 -10.79 -15.54 27.76
C TYR A 595 -11.20 -14.76 29.01
N GLY A 596 -11.45 -15.46 30.13
CA GLY A 596 -11.98 -14.78 31.32
C GLY A 596 -13.39 -14.24 31.08
N MET A 597 -13.59 -12.94 31.29
CA MET A 597 -14.89 -12.28 31.15
C MET A 597 -15.22 -11.81 29.72
N VAL A 598 -14.42 -12.14 28.70
CA VAL A 598 -14.64 -11.72 27.32
C VAL A 598 -14.89 -12.90 26.37
N HIS A 599 -15.88 -12.74 25.49
CA HIS A 599 -16.06 -13.51 24.26
C HIS A 599 -15.61 -12.66 23.07
N VAL A 600 -14.70 -13.20 22.27
CA VAL A 600 -14.16 -12.53 21.08
C VAL A 600 -14.51 -13.34 19.84
N THR A 601 -15.15 -12.69 18.87
CA THR A 601 -15.45 -13.24 17.54
C THR A 601 -14.55 -12.58 16.50
N MET A 602 -13.82 -13.39 15.73
CA MET A 602 -13.08 -12.94 14.55
C MET A 602 -13.97 -13.12 13.31
N ILE A 603 -14.01 -12.10 12.45
CA ILE A 603 -14.68 -12.14 11.14
C ILE A 603 -13.70 -11.78 10.02
N ASP A 604 -14.01 -12.23 8.81
CA ASP A 604 -13.31 -11.92 7.58
C ASP A 604 -14.10 -10.85 6.79
N THR A 605 -13.49 -9.67 6.68
CA THR A 605 -14.06 -8.52 5.97
C THR A 605 -13.73 -8.48 4.48
N GLU A 606 -12.99 -9.47 4.00
CA GLU A 606 -12.47 -9.53 2.63
C GLU A 606 -13.38 -10.35 1.71
N THR A 607 -13.87 -11.49 2.19
CA THR A 607 -14.64 -12.47 1.39
C THR A 607 -15.82 -13.11 2.14
N ASP A 608 -16.59 -13.95 1.45
CA ASP A 608 -17.61 -14.85 2.00
C ASP A 608 -18.84 -14.16 2.64
N PHE A 609 -19.18 -12.97 2.13
CA PHE A 609 -20.47 -12.29 2.32
C PHE A 609 -20.92 -11.59 1.02
N PRO A 610 -22.21 -11.19 0.89
CA PRO A 610 -22.69 -10.51 -0.31
C PRO A 610 -21.89 -9.25 -0.63
N SER A 611 -21.44 -9.11 -1.89
CA SER A 611 -20.62 -7.99 -2.35
C SER A 611 -19.27 -7.83 -1.63
N ALA A 612 -18.73 -8.90 -1.04
CA ALA A 612 -17.48 -8.83 -0.32
C ALA A 612 -16.33 -8.27 -1.19
N PRO A 613 -15.50 -7.35 -0.65
CA PRO A 613 -14.54 -6.56 -1.42
C PRO A 613 -13.61 -7.38 -2.31
N ASP A 614 -13.05 -8.47 -1.79
CA ASP A 614 -11.96 -9.17 -2.44
C ASP A 614 -12.45 -10.24 -3.43
N THR A 615 -13.76 -10.48 -3.54
CA THR A 615 -14.32 -11.38 -4.55
C THR A 615 -14.11 -10.83 -5.97
N GLU A 616 -14.19 -11.69 -6.99
CA GLU A 616 -14.06 -11.26 -8.40
C GLU A 616 -15.09 -10.16 -8.77
N SER A 617 -16.30 -10.24 -8.21
CA SER A 617 -17.35 -9.23 -8.37
C SER A 617 -17.33 -8.11 -7.33
N GLY A 618 -16.44 -8.18 -6.35
CA GLY A 618 -16.31 -7.24 -5.23
C GLY A 618 -15.66 -5.91 -5.63
N SER A 619 -15.61 -4.97 -4.69
CA SER A 619 -15.06 -3.63 -4.94
C SER A 619 -13.54 -3.60 -5.16
N ALA A 620 -12.79 -4.56 -4.60
CA ALA A 620 -11.35 -4.70 -4.76
C ALA A 620 -10.96 -5.63 -5.93
N HIS A 621 -11.86 -6.51 -6.38
CA HIS A 621 -11.67 -7.41 -7.51
C HIS A 621 -10.44 -8.35 -7.38
N LEU A 622 -10.10 -8.80 -6.17
CA LEU A 622 -8.89 -9.60 -5.91
C LEU A 622 -9.06 -11.10 -6.20
N GLY A 623 -10.28 -11.56 -6.50
CA GLY A 623 -10.57 -12.96 -6.78
C GLY A 623 -10.34 -13.89 -5.58
N ALA A 624 -10.35 -13.36 -4.36
CA ALA A 624 -10.22 -14.14 -3.14
C ALA A 624 -11.53 -14.88 -2.80
N GLY A 625 -11.39 -16.00 -2.12
CA GLY A 625 -12.48 -16.90 -1.76
C GLY A 625 -13.14 -17.61 -2.96
N PRO A 626 -14.32 -18.21 -2.74
CA PRO A 626 -14.95 -18.42 -1.44
C PRO A 626 -14.14 -19.41 -0.58
N LEU A 627 -14.08 -19.16 0.73
CA LEU A 627 -13.39 -19.97 1.72
C LEU A 627 -14.31 -20.98 2.42
N GLY A 628 -15.62 -20.70 2.40
CA GLY A 628 -16.68 -21.54 2.95
C GLY A 628 -17.83 -21.77 1.98
N ALA A 629 -18.90 -22.38 2.49
CA ALA A 629 -20.17 -22.49 1.78
C ALA A 629 -20.88 -21.11 1.73
N PRO A 630 -21.81 -20.90 0.77
CA PRO A 630 -22.57 -19.66 0.69
C PRO A 630 -23.23 -19.29 2.03
N ASN A 631 -23.07 -18.03 2.46
CA ASN A 631 -23.53 -17.48 3.73
C ASN A 631 -22.96 -18.13 5.01
N GLN A 632 -22.01 -19.05 4.91
CA GLN A 632 -21.47 -19.77 6.07
C GLN A 632 -20.94 -18.82 7.15
N GLN A 633 -20.24 -17.75 6.76
CA GLN A 633 -19.72 -16.75 7.70
C GLN A 633 -20.84 -15.97 8.41
N LEU A 634 -21.90 -15.57 7.70
CA LEU A 634 -23.03 -14.86 8.30
C LEU A 634 -23.84 -15.77 9.24
N ASP A 635 -24.05 -17.02 8.84
CA ASP A 635 -24.73 -18.03 9.66
C ASP A 635 -23.90 -18.39 10.90
N PHE A 636 -22.57 -18.42 10.75
CA PHE A 636 -21.61 -18.57 11.84
C PHE A 636 -21.76 -17.41 12.83
N LEU A 637 -21.65 -16.18 12.36
CA LEU A 637 -21.67 -14.99 13.20
C LEU A 637 -22.99 -14.88 13.95
N GLU A 638 -24.13 -15.10 13.27
CA GLU A 638 -25.43 -15.09 13.93
C GLU A 638 -25.54 -16.18 15.01
N ALA A 639 -25.08 -17.41 14.73
CA ALA A 639 -25.11 -18.48 15.72
C ALA A 639 -24.17 -18.21 16.91
N ASP A 640 -22.98 -17.67 16.65
CA ASP A 640 -21.97 -17.38 17.65
C ASP A 640 -22.46 -16.29 18.60
N LEU A 641 -22.86 -15.12 18.08
CA LEU A 641 -23.33 -14.00 18.89
C LEU A 641 -24.59 -14.35 19.69
N ALA A 642 -25.51 -15.13 19.10
CA ALA A 642 -26.71 -15.60 19.80
C ALA A 642 -26.42 -16.62 20.92
N SER A 643 -25.23 -17.23 20.93
CA SER A 643 -24.82 -18.21 21.93
C SER A 643 -24.18 -17.60 23.18
N VAL A 644 -23.84 -16.31 23.15
CA VAL A 644 -23.09 -15.64 24.22
C VAL A 644 -23.98 -15.40 25.43
N ASP A 645 -23.63 -16.02 26.55
CA ASP A 645 -24.25 -15.79 27.85
C ASP A 645 -23.49 -14.70 28.59
N ARG A 646 -24.06 -13.50 28.63
CA ARG A 646 -23.47 -12.30 29.25
C ARG A 646 -23.29 -12.43 30.76
N SER A 647 -23.90 -13.43 31.40
CA SER A 647 -23.62 -13.75 32.81
C SER A 647 -22.32 -14.53 33.02
N VAL A 648 -21.77 -15.12 31.96
CA VAL A 648 -20.46 -15.80 31.94
C VAL A 648 -19.41 -14.89 31.31
N THR A 649 -19.63 -14.43 30.08
CA THR A 649 -18.73 -13.53 29.35
C THR A 649 -19.46 -12.21 29.08
N PRO A 650 -19.46 -11.28 30.06
CA PRO A 650 -20.19 -10.02 29.94
C PRO A 650 -19.72 -9.17 28.76
N TRP A 651 -18.45 -9.24 28.38
CA TRP A 651 -17.92 -8.47 27.25
C TRP A 651 -17.96 -9.26 25.95
N LEU A 652 -18.61 -8.69 24.94
CA LEU A 652 -18.72 -9.24 23.59
C LEU A 652 -18.01 -8.33 22.58
N ILE A 653 -16.89 -8.83 22.05
CA ILE A 653 -16.04 -8.11 21.11
C ILE A 653 -16.07 -8.80 19.76
N VAL A 654 -16.22 -8.03 18.69
CA VAL A 654 -16.05 -8.55 17.31
C VAL A 654 -14.93 -7.81 16.63
N ALA A 655 -14.02 -8.55 15.99
CA ALA A 655 -12.88 -8.00 15.29
C ALA A 655 -12.82 -8.46 13.84
N GLY A 656 -12.47 -7.54 12.95
CA GLY A 656 -12.24 -7.77 11.53
C GLY A 656 -11.24 -6.74 10.99
N HIS A 657 -10.99 -6.74 9.70
CA HIS A 657 -9.95 -5.88 9.13
C HIS A 657 -10.53 -4.55 8.61
N ARG A 658 -11.38 -4.55 7.59
CA ARG A 658 -11.92 -3.32 6.97
C ARG A 658 -13.00 -2.64 7.83
N PRO A 659 -12.85 -1.36 8.19
CA PRO A 659 -13.86 -0.62 8.94
C PRO A 659 -14.93 -0.03 8.01
N TRP A 660 -16.16 0.05 8.49
CA TRP A 660 -17.21 0.86 7.86
C TRP A 660 -17.37 2.24 8.49
N TYR A 661 -17.07 2.38 9.79
CA TYR A 661 -16.91 3.68 10.43
C TYR A 661 -15.45 4.10 10.39
N THR A 662 -15.14 5.12 9.60
CA THR A 662 -13.80 5.70 9.46
C THR A 662 -13.89 7.18 9.10
N THR A 663 -12.86 7.95 9.43
CA THR A 663 -12.64 9.31 8.96
C THR A 663 -11.95 9.37 7.59
N GLY A 664 -11.44 8.23 7.10
CA GLY A 664 -10.78 8.08 5.79
C GLY A 664 -11.75 7.89 4.61
N SER A 665 -11.21 7.79 3.39
CA SER A 665 -12.00 7.63 2.16
C SER A 665 -12.36 6.18 1.79
N SER A 666 -11.84 5.18 2.51
CA SER A 666 -12.07 3.75 2.24
C SER A 666 -12.95 3.08 3.31
N SER A 667 -14.16 3.61 3.53
CA SER A 667 -15.19 2.95 4.35
C SER A 667 -15.77 1.74 3.62
N CYS A 668 -15.81 0.56 4.25
CA CYS A 668 -16.43 -0.63 3.67
C CYS A 668 -17.95 -0.66 3.88
N THR A 669 -18.71 -0.03 2.99
CA THR A 669 -20.18 0.00 3.08
C THR A 669 -20.82 -1.39 2.93
N ASP A 670 -20.21 -2.28 2.16
CA ASP A 670 -20.69 -3.66 2.01
C ASP A 670 -20.51 -4.46 3.32
N CYS A 671 -19.40 -4.23 4.04
CA CYS A 671 -19.19 -4.79 5.38
C CYS A 671 -20.27 -4.29 6.35
N GLN A 672 -20.59 -2.99 6.32
CA GLN A 672 -21.67 -2.44 7.14
C GLN A 672 -23.01 -3.14 6.87
N ALA A 673 -23.37 -3.28 5.60
CA ALA A 673 -24.62 -3.91 5.18
C ALA A 673 -24.70 -5.39 5.59
N ALA A 674 -23.56 -6.10 5.59
CA ALA A 674 -23.49 -7.51 5.95
C ALA A 674 -23.51 -7.74 7.47
N PHE A 675 -22.76 -6.95 8.25
CA PHE A 675 -22.44 -7.28 9.64
C PHE A 675 -23.10 -6.38 10.69
N GLU A 676 -23.31 -5.08 10.41
CA GLU A 676 -23.74 -4.11 11.43
C GLU A 676 -25.08 -4.50 12.07
N GLY A 677 -26.03 -5.02 11.27
CA GLY A 677 -27.33 -5.46 11.76
C GLY A 677 -27.23 -6.60 12.78
N LEU A 678 -26.30 -7.54 12.60
CA LEU A 678 -26.07 -8.63 13.54
C LEU A 678 -25.40 -8.13 14.83
N PHE A 679 -24.45 -7.19 14.70
CA PHE A 679 -23.77 -6.60 15.85
C PHE A 679 -24.76 -5.87 16.76
N TYR A 680 -25.63 -5.04 16.18
CA TYR A 680 -26.67 -4.34 16.91
C TYR A 680 -27.69 -5.31 17.52
N LYS A 681 -28.19 -6.26 16.73
CA LYS A 681 -29.18 -7.26 17.17
C LYS A 681 -28.74 -7.98 18.43
N TYR A 682 -27.49 -8.47 18.48
CA TYR A 682 -26.99 -9.27 19.61
C TYR A 682 -26.18 -8.45 20.64
N GLY A 683 -26.19 -7.12 20.53
CA GLY A 683 -25.59 -6.22 21.52
C GLY A 683 -24.08 -6.39 21.66
N VAL A 684 -23.34 -6.44 20.55
CA VAL A 684 -21.88 -6.36 20.55
C VAL A 684 -21.44 -5.07 21.24
N ASP A 685 -20.46 -5.15 22.15
CA ASP A 685 -20.01 -3.98 22.91
C ASP A 685 -19.00 -3.15 22.12
N VAL A 686 -18.02 -3.82 21.49
CA VAL A 686 -16.97 -3.16 20.72
C VAL A 686 -16.70 -3.90 19.39
N GLY A 687 -16.74 -3.15 18.29
CA GLY A 687 -16.20 -3.54 17.00
C GLY A 687 -14.76 -3.03 16.83
N VAL A 688 -13.82 -3.93 16.51
CA VAL A 688 -12.39 -3.64 16.39
C VAL A 688 -11.92 -3.85 14.94
N PHE A 689 -11.37 -2.80 14.32
CA PHE A 689 -10.99 -2.80 12.90
C PHE A 689 -9.63 -2.15 12.64
N GLY A 690 -9.03 -2.39 11.47
CA GLY A 690 -7.76 -1.82 11.00
C GLY A 690 -7.92 -1.16 9.63
N HIS A 691 -7.08 -1.52 8.65
CA HIS A 691 -7.06 -1.13 7.23
C HIS A 691 -6.78 0.35 6.96
N GLN A 692 -7.32 1.23 7.79
CA GLN A 692 -7.04 2.64 7.78
C GLN A 692 -5.81 2.86 8.66
N HIS A 693 -4.73 3.32 8.03
CA HIS A 693 -3.42 3.43 8.65
C HIS A 693 -3.29 4.56 9.69
N ASN A 694 -4.21 4.63 10.64
CA ASN A 694 -4.25 5.61 11.72
C ASN A 694 -5.11 5.07 12.88
N SER A 695 -5.22 5.82 13.96
CA SER A 695 -6.00 5.43 15.15
C SER A 695 -7.27 6.25 15.29
N GLN A 696 -8.40 5.59 15.49
CA GLN A 696 -9.71 6.25 15.57
C GLN A 696 -10.62 5.59 16.61
N ARG A 697 -11.47 6.39 17.24
CA ARG A 697 -12.58 5.92 18.08
C ARG A 697 -13.85 6.69 17.76
N PHE A 698 -14.94 5.97 17.70
CA PHE A 698 -16.28 6.52 17.48
C PHE A 698 -17.10 6.44 18.76
N GLN A 699 -18.11 7.32 18.87
CA GLN A 699 -19.20 7.07 19.80
C GLN A 699 -19.91 5.77 19.41
N PRO A 700 -20.58 5.10 20.35
CA PRO A 700 -21.49 4.01 20.01
C PRO A 700 -22.46 4.47 18.92
N VAL A 701 -22.57 3.70 17.85
CA VAL A 701 -23.21 4.15 16.61
C VAL A 701 -23.87 2.98 15.90
N TYR A 702 -25.08 3.22 15.38
CA TYR A 702 -25.78 2.27 14.54
C TYR A 702 -26.45 3.01 13.39
N ASN A 703 -26.31 2.51 12.16
CA ASN A 703 -26.88 3.11 10.97
C ASN A 703 -26.56 4.61 10.87
N ASN A 704 -25.28 4.95 11.04
CA ASN A 704 -24.74 6.32 11.02
C ASN A 704 -25.34 7.28 12.06
N THR A 705 -26.01 6.75 13.10
CA THR A 705 -26.63 7.54 14.17
C THR A 705 -25.98 7.18 15.50
N ALA A 706 -25.39 8.18 16.16
CA ALA A 706 -24.82 8.00 17.49
C ALA A 706 -25.91 7.60 18.49
N ASP A 707 -25.60 6.64 19.35
CA ASP A 707 -26.45 6.28 20.48
C ASP A 707 -26.51 7.46 21.46
N PRO A 708 -27.72 7.94 21.84
CA PRO A 708 -27.86 9.07 22.75
C PRO A 708 -27.30 8.79 24.15
N LYS A 709 -27.11 7.53 24.55
CA LYS A 709 -26.52 7.15 25.84
C LYS A 709 -25.00 7.29 25.86
N GLY A 710 -24.36 7.49 24.70
CA GLY A 710 -22.90 7.60 24.59
C GLY A 710 -22.22 6.39 25.21
N LEU A 711 -21.13 6.60 25.96
CA LEU A 711 -20.37 5.51 26.59
C LEU A 711 -21.02 4.91 27.86
N ASN A 712 -22.24 5.32 28.22
CA ASN A 712 -22.90 4.88 29.44
C ASN A 712 -24.15 4.03 29.13
N ASP A 713 -23.93 2.73 29.02
CA ASP A 713 -24.91 1.69 28.71
C ASP A 713 -25.62 1.83 27.34
N PRO A 714 -24.89 2.07 26.23
CA PRO A 714 -25.46 2.20 24.89
C PRO A 714 -26.09 0.89 24.40
N ASP A 715 -27.10 1.00 23.54
CA ASP A 715 -27.66 -0.13 22.81
C ASP A 715 -26.80 -0.49 21.59
N ALA A 716 -26.20 0.52 20.94
CA ALA A 716 -25.30 0.32 19.81
C ALA A 716 -23.86 -0.06 20.23
N PRO A 717 -23.09 -0.75 19.36
CA PRO A 717 -21.67 -1.03 19.60
C PRO A 717 -20.81 0.24 19.51
N MET A 718 -19.74 0.30 20.30
CA MET A 718 -18.64 1.24 20.07
C MET A 718 -17.70 0.70 18.98
N TYR A 719 -17.14 1.56 18.14
CA TYR A 719 -16.20 1.16 17.09
C TYR A 719 -14.84 1.81 17.29
N ILE A 720 -13.77 1.03 17.11
CA ILE A 720 -12.40 1.51 17.07
C ILE A 720 -11.69 1.09 15.78
N VAL A 721 -10.75 1.91 15.35
CA VAL A 721 -9.83 1.64 14.24
C VAL A 721 -8.41 1.70 14.80
N ALA A 722 -7.69 0.58 14.78
CA ALA A 722 -6.35 0.41 15.34
C ALA A 722 -5.30 0.03 14.27
N GLY A 723 -5.47 0.51 13.03
CA GLY A 723 -4.56 0.26 11.91
C GLY A 723 -3.31 1.14 11.86
N GLY A 724 -3.02 1.89 12.93
CA GLY A 724 -1.87 2.78 12.99
C GLY A 724 -0.55 2.09 13.36
N ALA A 725 -0.45 0.75 13.30
CA ALA A 725 0.58 0.04 14.04
C ALA A 725 1.97 0.05 13.39
N GLY A 726 2.12 0.17 12.07
CA GLY A 726 3.47 0.27 11.52
C GLY A 726 3.72 -0.01 10.04
N ASN A 727 2.70 -0.26 9.23
CA ASN A 727 2.86 -0.67 7.85
C ASN A 727 3.79 0.22 7.00
N ILE A 728 4.28 -0.36 5.90
CA ILE A 728 5.25 0.25 4.99
C ILE A 728 4.72 1.51 4.30
N GLU A 729 3.39 1.65 4.16
CA GLU A 729 2.76 2.82 3.55
C GLU A 729 2.73 4.04 4.48
N GLY A 730 2.90 3.82 5.78
CA GLY A 730 2.93 4.85 6.81
C GLY A 730 1.55 5.41 7.19
N PRO A 731 1.50 6.37 8.15
CA PRO A 731 0.24 6.87 8.66
C PRO A 731 -0.61 7.61 7.61
N SER A 732 -1.85 7.17 7.43
CA SER A 732 -2.81 7.81 6.54
C SER A 732 -3.50 8.99 7.23
N LYS A 733 -3.63 10.12 6.51
CA LYS A 733 -4.18 11.36 7.08
C LYS A 733 -5.62 11.18 7.55
N VAL A 734 -5.96 11.81 8.68
CA VAL A 734 -7.35 11.95 9.15
C VAL A 734 -8.15 12.75 8.12
N GLY A 735 -9.22 12.15 7.59
CA GLY A 735 -10.11 12.79 6.63
C GLY A 735 -11.31 13.49 7.29
N THR A 736 -12.47 13.39 6.65
CA THR A 736 -13.71 14.02 7.17
C THR A 736 -14.14 13.31 8.43
N LYS A 737 -14.47 14.06 9.48
CA LYS A 737 -14.95 13.52 10.75
C LYS A 737 -16.48 13.55 10.80
N PRO A 738 -17.17 12.39 10.70
CA PRO A 738 -18.59 12.32 11.06
C PRO A 738 -18.84 12.87 12.48
N ASN A 739 -20.06 13.32 12.74
CA ASN A 739 -20.46 13.86 14.05
C ASN A 739 -20.29 12.87 15.22
N TYR A 740 -20.29 11.57 14.95
CA TYR A 740 -20.03 10.50 15.92
C TYR A 740 -18.53 10.16 16.09
N THR A 741 -17.61 10.91 15.49
CA THR A 741 -16.15 10.75 15.71
C THR A 741 -15.77 11.29 17.08
N ALA A 742 -15.20 10.44 17.94
CA ALA A 742 -14.72 10.84 19.26
C ALA A 742 -13.21 11.14 19.28
N PHE A 743 -12.43 10.35 18.54
CA PHE A 743 -10.98 10.50 18.44
C PHE A 743 -10.48 10.07 17.07
N ALA A 744 -9.43 10.74 16.57
CA ALA A 744 -8.70 10.36 15.36
C ALA A 744 -7.27 10.94 15.40
N TYR A 745 -6.26 10.10 15.17
CA TYR A 745 -4.85 10.44 15.28
C TYR A 745 -4.04 9.76 14.17
N ALA A 746 -3.20 10.53 13.47
CA ALA A 746 -2.39 10.05 12.34
C ALA A 746 -0.98 10.67 12.29
N ASP A 747 -0.50 11.23 13.41
CA ASP A 747 0.78 11.96 13.40
C ASP A 747 1.99 11.01 13.48
N GLU A 748 1.84 9.87 14.18
CA GLU A 748 2.84 8.80 14.29
C GLU A 748 2.14 7.44 14.37
N PHE A 749 2.92 6.36 14.42
CA PHE A 749 2.39 5.03 14.70
C PHE A 749 1.82 4.94 16.12
N SER A 750 0.71 4.22 16.24
CA SER A 750 -0.01 3.97 17.48
C SER A 750 -0.80 2.67 17.42
N TYR A 751 -1.10 2.13 18.59
CA TYR A 751 -1.88 0.90 18.77
C TYR A 751 -2.87 1.09 19.92
N ALA A 752 -3.77 0.12 20.13
CA ALA A 752 -4.76 0.19 21.20
C ALA A 752 -4.51 -0.89 22.27
N THR A 753 -4.82 -0.55 23.52
CA THR A 753 -4.91 -1.51 24.63
C THR A 753 -6.32 -1.48 25.18
N MET A 754 -6.95 -2.66 25.29
CA MET A 754 -8.26 -2.84 25.91
C MET A 754 -8.07 -3.45 27.31
N LYS A 755 -8.58 -2.75 28.34
CA LYS A 755 -8.42 -3.08 29.75
C LYS A 755 -9.79 -3.46 30.31
N PHE A 756 -10.00 -4.75 30.53
CA PHE A 756 -11.22 -5.26 31.14
C PHE A 756 -11.12 -5.06 32.66
N LEU A 757 -11.73 -3.98 33.17
CA LEU A 757 -11.57 -3.57 34.56
C LEU A 757 -12.47 -4.37 35.51
N ASN A 758 -13.63 -4.80 35.02
CA ASN A 758 -14.61 -5.67 35.68
C ASN A 758 -15.73 -5.99 34.67
N GLU A 759 -16.81 -6.64 35.14
CA GLU A 759 -17.95 -7.05 34.33
C GLU A 759 -18.74 -5.88 33.70
N SER A 760 -18.54 -4.63 34.14
CA SER A 760 -19.33 -3.46 33.72
C SER A 760 -18.52 -2.29 33.18
N SER A 761 -17.19 -2.28 33.37
CA SER A 761 -16.29 -1.26 32.83
C SER A 761 -15.17 -1.84 31.96
N LEU A 762 -15.12 -1.41 30.70
CA LEU A 762 -14.06 -1.70 29.72
C LEU A 762 -13.38 -0.38 29.33
N GLN A 763 -12.09 -0.27 29.59
CA GLN A 763 -11.31 0.90 29.18
C GLN A 763 -10.54 0.61 27.89
N ILE A 764 -10.49 1.58 26.97
CA ILE A 764 -9.68 1.52 25.75
C ILE A 764 -8.76 2.73 25.73
N ASP A 765 -7.47 2.46 25.63
CA ASP A 765 -6.43 3.48 25.49
C ASP A 765 -5.76 3.33 24.12
N PHE A 766 -5.55 4.45 23.41
CA PHE A 766 -4.65 4.49 22.26
C PHE A 766 -3.29 5.00 22.71
N LEU A 767 -2.23 4.29 22.33
CA LEU A 767 -0.86 4.52 22.77
C LEU A 767 0.03 4.84 21.57
N LYS A 768 0.81 5.90 21.66
CA LYS A 768 1.87 6.20 20.68
C LYS A 768 2.94 5.12 20.74
N SER A 769 3.29 4.46 19.64
CA SER A 769 4.20 3.32 19.64
C SER A 769 5.63 3.69 20.09
N SER A 770 6.09 4.89 19.69
CA SER A 770 7.43 5.37 19.99
C SER A 770 7.65 5.70 21.48
N THR A 771 6.64 6.23 22.19
CA THR A 771 6.79 6.70 23.58
C THR A 771 5.89 6.00 24.62
N GLY A 772 4.78 5.39 24.20
CA GLY A 772 3.73 4.86 25.08
C GLY A 772 2.86 5.94 25.69
N GLU A 773 2.96 7.17 25.18
CA GLU A 773 2.06 8.25 25.54
C GLU A 773 0.63 7.85 25.22
N VAL A 774 -0.27 8.03 26.19
CA VAL A 774 -1.71 7.85 26.00
C VAL A 774 -2.23 9.00 25.17
N LEU A 775 -2.64 8.70 23.94
CA LEU A 775 -3.17 9.64 22.95
C LEU A 775 -4.66 9.87 23.14
N ASP A 776 -5.39 8.83 23.54
CA ASP A 776 -6.80 8.85 23.86
C ASP A 776 -7.10 7.77 24.90
N SER A 777 -8.08 8.02 25.75
CA SER A 777 -8.53 7.10 26.77
C SER A 777 -10.03 7.24 26.97
N SER A 778 -10.73 6.11 27.01
CA SER A 778 -12.17 6.07 27.20
C SER A 778 -12.59 4.84 28.00
N THR A 779 -13.69 4.94 28.74
CA THR A 779 -14.28 3.81 29.46
C THR A 779 -15.71 3.63 29.01
N LEU A 780 -16.00 2.47 28.41
CA LEU A 780 -17.35 2.01 28.10
C LEU A 780 -17.93 1.35 29.35
N TYR A 781 -19.06 1.87 29.80
CA TYR A 781 -19.86 1.25 30.84
C TYR A 781 -21.02 0.48 30.22
N LYS A 782 -21.24 -0.76 30.65
CA LYS A 782 -22.37 -1.61 30.25
C LYS A 782 -22.92 -2.33 31.47
N SER A 783 -24.25 -2.32 31.63
CA SER A 783 -24.89 -2.91 32.81
C SER A 783 -25.02 -4.44 32.73
N HIS A 784 -25.06 -4.99 31.52
CA HIS A 784 -25.19 -6.42 31.23
C HIS A 784 -26.34 -7.10 32.00
N THR A 785 -27.48 -6.43 32.13
CA THR A 785 -28.63 -6.95 32.89
C THR A 785 -29.32 -8.14 32.23
N GLU A 786 -29.17 -8.28 30.91
CA GLU A 786 -29.76 -9.37 30.12
C GLU A 786 -28.69 -10.42 29.78
N SER A 787 -28.92 -11.67 30.18
CA SER A 787 -27.98 -12.78 29.90
C SER A 787 -27.87 -13.11 28.41
N PHE A 788 -28.94 -12.92 27.63
CA PHE A 788 -28.98 -13.15 26.19
C PHE A 788 -29.65 -11.96 25.51
N VAL A 789 -28.86 -11.15 24.79
CA VAL A 789 -29.33 -9.88 24.21
C VAL A 789 -29.93 -10.10 22.82
N VAL A 790 -31.13 -9.56 22.61
CA VAL A 790 -31.76 -9.38 21.30
C VAL A 790 -32.48 -8.03 21.28
N GLN A 791 -31.95 -7.05 20.55
CA GLN A 791 -32.47 -5.66 20.47
C GLN A 791 -33.67 -5.49 19.54
#